data_AF-A0A4W6FRA1-F1
#
_entry.id   AF-A0A4W6FRA1-F1
#
_cell.length_a   1.000
_cell.length_b   1.000
_cell.length_c   1.000
_cell.angle_alpha   90.00
_cell.angle_beta   90.00
_cell.angle_gamma   90.00
#
_symmetry.space_group_name_H-M   'P 1'
#
loop_
_entity.id
_entity.type
_entity.pdbx_description
1 polymer ?
#
loop_
_entity_poly.entity_id
_entity_poly.type
_entity_poly.pdbx_seq_one_letter_code
_entity_poly.pdbx_strand_id
1 'polypeptide(L)'
;MSTTDMSGVLDILRSLYRHTQTLEEFADSIVFREGQRAVLVEQSDTNRFKSFVRAVFVCFDKELQQVPSCNQICTLPELLAFVLNNMKRKRKRNVLAHGYNFLSLAQEERDADHFKFQGDVTQSAAYIHGSDLWKKVTVRLGTDITRYLLESCSVFVAVPSSCVFQVSGVPVYDRVSMVPASTGFYLQPRSRAQGGTPFRRYQGSVTLKRRHRAENRTNVRVRRRKRKRETDQKDGEEVMACSGKRRRVGEHEPTQDIQQVCYDSVEEGQPMTVEPTLSVKPLENGGTGSKQPAEMQTAILPLEGGPAWRTGVFPPLPPSQCFIRTLGFMYGGRGMRGFLLNRKKKSAFGSRRLQGQDLVRIVFFQGLTYLNGLERRPKRLPSRFFNMVPLFSQLLRQHRRFPYSRILQRMCPLVKEREPGQGELSSLLPQHCALHRVYLFVRECLSAVIPHKLWGSDHNRLHFFVRVKGFLRSSKFEKLSLAELLWKMKVNDCDWLKISKTGRVPPSELSYRIQILGQFLAWLLDGYVVSLVRACFYVTESVGQKNALRFYRQEVWTKLQDLAFRGHLSKGQMEELTPAQVASLPKATVISRLRFIPKADGMRPITRVIGADAKTRLHRRRVQDLLDMLRACVCSTPSLLGSTVWGMTDIHKVMQSLAPAQKEKPQPLYFVKVDVSGAYESLPHDKLIEVVGKALSPVQDELFTIRRYAKIWADSHEGLKKTFVRQADILEDNMGSTNMKGFVMSLQKRGKVHHAILVEQHFCSDLHGREALQFFTQMLTDSVVQFGKKTYRQCRGIPQGSVVSSLLCCLCYGHMESVLFKDGHKGCLMRLVDDFLLVTPDLHEAENFLKMLLAGVPQYGLVVNPQKVVVNFQVSGSVSSCPGIRVLPPRCLFPWCGLLLDTHSLDIFKDYSSYAGLSLRYSLTLGSFHSAGQQMRRKLMAILRLKCHAVFVDLKYVNIWAESVYLVPLYVFLFFLLRFHVCAQSLPFGQTVAKNPVYFLQMIWDMAEYANHLIRLSNKGLVLGNKAQTGIMQYEAVELLFCLSFLMVLSQHRPLYKDLLPLLHKRKRSLEWRLGDLRLARVRQATNPRTPVDFLTIRM
;
A
#
# COMPACT_ATOMS: atom_id res chain seq x y z
N MET A 1 23.13 -31.07 13.01
CA MET A 1 21.75 -30.87 12.51
C MET A 1 21.24 -29.51 12.97
N SER A 2 20.43 -28.80 12.19
CA SER A 2 19.74 -27.59 12.66
C SER A 2 18.48 -27.97 13.46
N THR A 3 18.29 -27.40 14.65
CA THR A 3 17.04 -27.54 15.40
C THR A 3 15.86 -26.96 14.62
N THR A 4 14.71 -27.62 14.70
CA THR A 4 13.49 -27.23 13.96
C THR A 4 12.70 -26.20 14.77
N ASP A 5 13.09 -24.93 14.68
CA ASP A 5 12.40 -23.84 15.39
C ASP A 5 11.19 -23.31 14.61
N MET A 6 10.02 -23.82 14.99
CA MET A 6 8.71 -23.37 14.51
C MET A 6 8.07 -22.27 15.37
N SER A 7 8.68 -21.88 16.50
CA SER A 7 8.06 -21.02 17.53
C SER A 7 7.56 -19.69 16.95
N GLY A 8 8.44 -18.96 16.26
CA GLY A 8 8.13 -17.68 15.63
C GLY A 8 7.06 -17.74 14.52
N VAL A 9 6.71 -18.92 13.99
CA VAL A 9 5.57 -19.09 13.06
C VAL A 9 4.29 -19.45 13.80
N LEU A 10 4.37 -20.30 14.83
CA LEU A 10 3.24 -20.59 15.70
C LEU A 10 2.70 -19.33 16.38
N ASP A 11 3.58 -18.43 16.81
CA ASP A 11 3.19 -17.16 17.41
C ASP A 11 2.55 -16.19 16.40
N ILE A 12 2.93 -16.26 15.12
CA ILE A 12 2.21 -15.55 14.06
C ILE A 12 0.79 -16.13 13.89
N LEU A 13 0.63 -17.45 13.84
CA LEU A 13 -0.68 -18.11 13.70
C LEU A 13 -1.59 -17.79 14.91
N ARG A 14 -1.08 -17.94 16.14
CA ARG A 14 -1.75 -17.56 17.40
C ARG A 14 -2.13 -16.08 17.47
N SER A 15 -1.42 -15.20 16.76
CA SER A 15 -1.77 -13.76 16.67
C SER A 15 -2.88 -13.44 15.64
N LEU A 16 -3.27 -14.41 14.80
CA LEU A 16 -4.19 -14.22 13.67
C LEU A 16 -5.45 -15.10 13.72
N TYR A 17 -5.47 -16.11 14.58
CA TYR A 17 -6.56 -17.07 14.77
C TYR A 17 -6.81 -17.28 16.25
N ARG A 18 -8.05 -17.58 16.64
CA ARG A 18 -8.39 -17.88 18.05
C ARG A 18 -7.84 -19.22 18.51
N HIS A 19 -7.95 -20.23 17.65
CA HIS A 19 -7.51 -21.59 17.90
C HIS A 19 -6.42 -21.95 16.88
N THR A 20 -5.39 -22.64 17.33
CA THR A 20 -4.27 -23.13 16.51
C THR A 20 -3.76 -24.40 17.17
N GLN A 21 -4.04 -25.53 16.54
CA GLN A 21 -3.75 -26.89 17.01
C GLN A 21 -2.94 -27.64 15.95
N THR A 22 -2.27 -28.72 16.34
CA THR A 22 -1.86 -29.76 15.37
C THR A 22 -3.09 -30.51 14.84
N LEU A 23 -2.93 -31.25 13.74
CA LEU A 23 -4.01 -32.11 13.24
C LEU A 23 -4.32 -33.28 14.19
N GLU A 24 -3.37 -33.69 15.03
CA GLU A 24 -3.52 -34.67 16.11
C GLU A 24 -4.43 -34.10 17.21
N GLU A 25 -4.03 -32.97 17.81
CA GLU A 25 -4.81 -32.22 18.82
C GLU A 25 -6.21 -31.83 18.34
N PHE A 26 -6.39 -31.58 17.05
CA PHE A 26 -7.69 -31.29 16.46
C PHE A 26 -8.57 -32.54 16.36
N ALA A 27 -8.01 -33.68 15.92
CA ALA A 27 -8.72 -34.95 15.88
C ALA A 27 -9.13 -35.44 17.29
N ASP A 28 -8.21 -35.39 18.25
CA ASP A 28 -8.46 -35.79 19.65
C ASP A 28 -9.58 -34.99 20.34
N SER A 29 -9.89 -33.80 19.82
CA SER A 29 -10.98 -32.94 20.28
C SER A 29 -12.36 -33.28 19.69
N ILE A 30 -12.42 -34.16 18.68
CA ILE A 30 -13.66 -34.55 17.99
C ILE A 30 -14.25 -35.81 18.62
N VAL A 31 -15.54 -35.72 18.97
CA VAL A 31 -16.42 -36.86 19.23
C VAL A 31 -17.41 -36.94 18.06
N PHE A 32 -17.51 -38.11 17.45
CA PHE A 32 -18.44 -38.37 16.35
C PHE A 32 -19.87 -38.62 16.88
N ARG A 33 -20.87 -38.60 15.98
CA ARG A 33 -22.29 -38.90 16.30
C ARG A 33 -22.46 -40.30 16.88
N GLU A 34 -21.59 -41.21 16.46
CA GLU A 34 -21.47 -42.61 16.88
C GLU A 34 -20.82 -42.76 18.28
N GLY A 35 -20.63 -41.66 19.03
CA GLY A 35 -20.11 -41.64 20.42
C GLY A 35 -18.60 -41.85 20.55
N GLN A 36 -17.93 -42.33 19.50
CA GLN A 36 -16.50 -42.58 19.48
C GLN A 36 -15.69 -41.28 19.29
N ARG A 37 -14.46 -41.24 19.85
CA ARG A 37 -13.47 -40.19 19.55
C ARG A 37 -12.75 -40.48 18.23
N ALA A 38 -12.35 -39.43 17.52
CA ALA A 38 -11.62 -39.57 16.25
C ALA A 38 -10.14 -39.97 16.48
N VAL A 39 -9.83 -41.26 16.34
CA VAL A 39 -8.45 -41.78 16.42
C VAL A 39 -7.73 -41.61 15.08
N LEU A 40 -6.95 -40.54 14.94
CA LEU A 40 -6.21 -40.25 13.71
C LEU A 40 -4.89 -41.03 13.58
N VAL A 41 -4.23 -41.33 14.69
CA VAL A 41 -2.88 -41.92 14.74
C VAL A 41 -2.88 -43.20 15.57
N GLU A 42 -2.39 -44.29 14.99
CA GLU A 42 -2.23 -45.58 15.67
C GLU A 42 -0.77 -45.89 16.04
N GLN A 43 -0.57 -46.83 16.96
CA GLN A 43 0.78 -47.31 17.31
C GLN A 43 1.48 -47.97 16.10
N SER A 44 0.71 -48.65 15.24
CA SER A 44 1.13 -49.25 13.97
C SER A 44 1.60 -48.24 12.91
N ASP A 45 1.27 -46.94 13.05
CA ASP A 45 1.54 -45.96 11.98
C ASP A 45 3.02 -45.68 11.77
N THR A 46 3.43 -45.55 10.51
CA THR A 46 4.81 -45.20 10.17
C THR A 46 5.20 -43.84 10.75
N ASN A 47 6.48 -43.70 11.12
CA ASN A 47 7.03 -42.42 11.61
C ASN A 47 6.81 -41.28 10.60
N ARG A 48 6.78 -41.58 9.29
CA ARG A 48 6.43 -40.61 8.22
C ARG A 48 5.00 -40.05 8.36
N PHE A 49 4.03 -40.86 8.76
CA PHE A 49 2.65 -40.41 8.99
C PHE A 49 2.52 -39.67 10.32
N LYS A 50 3.06 -40.22 11.41
CA LYS A 50 3.11 -39.56 12.74
C LYS A 50 3.75 -38.16 12.67
N SER A 51 4.91 -38.03 12.00
CA SER A 51 5.56 -36.74 11.77
C SER A 51 4.81 -35.82 10.81
N PHE A 52 3.98 -36.35 9.90
CA PHE A 52 3.14 -35.55 9.01
C PHE A 52 1.97 -34.93 9.76
N VAL A 53 1.22 -35.71 10.56
CA VAL A 53 0.07 -35.20 11.33
C VAL A 53 0.52 -34.08 12.29
N ARG A 54 1.65 -34.26 12.98
CA ARG A 54 2.29 -33.23 13.85
C ARG A 54 2.84 -32.03 13.08
N ALA A 55 3.05 -32.15 11.77
CA ALA A 55 3.48 -31.08 10.89
C ALA A 55 2.32 -30.36 10.17
N VAL A 56 1.07 -30.78 10.39
CA VAL A 56 -0.13 -30.08 9.90
C VAL A 56 -0.72 -29.27 11.05
N PHE A 57 -0.93 -27.98 10.84
CA PHE A 57 -1.60 -27.08 11.79
C PHE A 57 -2.99 -26.68 11.27
N VAL A 58 -3.98 -26.74 12.15
CA VAL A 58 -5.38 -26.38 11.88
C VAL A 58 -5.71 -25.10 12.66
N CYS A 59 -6.20 -24.07 11.97
CA CYS A 59 -6.52 -22.78 12.58
C CYS A 59 -7.93 -22.30 12.23
N PHE A 60 -8.69 -21.85 13.23
CA PHE A 60 -10.09 -21.43 13.11
C PHE A 60 -10.50 -20.37 14.16
N ASP A 61 -11.65 -19.72 13.94
CA ASP A 61 -12.25 -18.73 14.87
C ASP A 61 -13.64 -19.13 15.40
N LYS A 62 -14.20 -20.19 14.83
CA LYS A 62 -15.48 -20.81 15.18
C LYS A 62 -15.25 -22.31 15.35
N GLU A 63 -15.79 -22.87 16.41
CA GLU A 63 -15.83 -24.32 16.64
C GLU A 63 -16.85 -24.99 15.71
N LEU A 64 -16.74 -26.31 15.58
CA LEU A 64 -17.62 -27.13 14.74
C LEU A 64 -19.05 -27.13 15.33
N GLN A 65 -20.04 -26.69 14.54
CA GLN A 65 -21.42 -26.48 15.04
C GLN A 65 -22.38 -27.67 14.81
N GLN A 66 -21.91 -28.75 14.17
CA GLN A 66 -22.70 -29.95 13.88
C GLN A 66 -21.90 -31.18 14.30
N VAL A 67 -22.57 -32.18 14.86
CA VAL A 67 -21.91 -33.44 15.25
C VAL A 67 -21.57 -34.22 13.97
N PRO A 68 -20.29 -34.53 13.71
CA PRO A 68 -19.85 -35.19 12.47
C PRO A 68 -20.09 -36.69 12.53
N SER A 69 -20.30 -37.34 11.38
CA SER A 69 -20.20 -38.80 11.28
C SER A 69 -18.76 -39.23 10.97
N CYS A 70 -18.37 -40.42 11.44
CA CYS A 70 -17.10 -41.05 11.05
C CYS A 70 -17.10 -41.63 9.62
N ASN A 71 -18.26 -41.75 8.98
CA ASN A 71 -18.42 -42.46 7.71
C ASN A 71 -17.62 -41.84 6.55
N GLN A 72 -16.99 -42.72 5.75
CA GLN A 72 -16.37 -42.36 4.49
C GLN A 72 -17.35 -42.63 3.33
N ILE A 73 -18.12 -41.61 2.97
CA ILE A 73 -19.16 -41.67 1.93
C ILE A 73 -18.56 -41.56 0.51
N CYS A 74 -17.36 -40.98 0.39
CA CYS A 74 -16.64 -40.83 -0.88
C CYS A 74 -15.11 -40.86 -0.68
N THR A 75 -14.38 -41.06 -1.78
CA THR A 75 -12.91 -41.00 -1.81
C THR A 75 -12.38 -39.56 -1.71
N LEU A 76 -11.09 -39.40 -1.40
CA LEU A 76 -10.45 -38.07 -1.36
C LEU A 76 -10.51 -37.32 -2.71
N PRO A 77 -10.26 -37.93 -3.88
CA PRO A 77 -10.44 -37.26 -5.17
C PRO A 77 -11.85 -36.71 -5.38
N GLU A 78 -12.88 -37.52 -5.14
CA GLU A 78 -14.29 -37.15 -5.29
C GLU A 78 -14.69 -36.03 -4.33
N LEU A 79 -14.27 -36.12 -3.07
CA LEU A 79 -14.49 -35.07 -2.07
C LEU A 79 -13.79 -33.76 -2.46
N LEU A 80 -12.54 -33.84 -2.93
CA LEU A 80 -11.77 -32.67 -3.34
C LEU A 80 -12.39 -32.00 -4.58
N ALA A 81 -12.86 -32.78 -5.55
CA ALA A 81 -13.60 -32.29 -6.71
C ALA A 81 -14.90 -31.60 -6.29
N PHE A 82 -15.73 -32.27 -5.47
CA PHE A 82 -16.97 -31.71 -4.94
C PHE A 82 -16.75 -30.39 -4.20
N VAL A 83 -15.71 -30.32 -3.35
CA VAL A 83 -15.33 -29.12 -2.60
C VAL A 83 -14.87 -27.99 -3.54
N LEU A 84 -13.99 -28.28 -4.51
CA LEU A 84 -13.49 -27.29 -5.48
C LEU A 84 -14.60 -26.76 -6.39
N ASN A 85 -15.45 -27.65 -6.92
CA ASN A 85 -16.62 -27.31 -7.73
C ASN A 85 -17.57 -26.39 -6.94
N ASN A 86 -17.90 -26.74 -5.70
CA ASN A 86 -18.69 -25.90 -4.81
C ASN A 86 -18.04 -24.54 -4.51
N MET A 87 -16.74 -24.50 -4.22
CA MET A 87 -16.01 -23.25 -3.96
C MET A 87 -16.05 -22.32 -5.17
N LYS A 88 -15.79 -22.84 -6.37
CA LYS A 88 -15.75 -22.06 -7.62
C LYS A 88 -17.13 -21.50 -7.96
N ARG A 89 -18.18 -22.34 -7.90
CA ARG A 89 -19.60 -21.96 -8.11
C ARG A 89 -20.06 -20.89 -7.12
N LYS A 90 -19.87 -21.13 -5.81
CA LYS A 90 -20.25 -20.21 -4.72
C LYS A 90 -19.28 -19.03 -4.56
N ARG A 91 -18.26 -18.92 -5.41
CA ARG A 91 -17.18 -17.91 -5.41
C ARG A 91 -16.52 -17.73 -4.02
N LYS A 92 -16.40 -18.83 -3.26
CA LYS A 92 -15.73 -18.84 -1.95
C LYS A 92 -14.24 -18.56 -2.13
N ARG A 93 -13.69 -17.68 -1.29
CA ARG A 93 -12.28 -17.27 -1.34
C ARG A 93 -11.44 -18.15 -0.41
N ASN A 94 -10.93 -19.25 -0.95
CA ASN A 94 -10.13 -20.26 -0.23
C ASN A 94 -8.86 -20.58 -1.03
N VAL A 95 -7.72 -20.75 -0.35
CA VAL A 95 -6.40 -21.06 -0.97
C VAL A 95 -6.43 -22.37 -1.76
N LEU A 96 -7.25 -23.33 -1.35
CA LEU A 96 -7.41 -24.62 -2.02
C LEU A 96 -7.88 -24.48 -3.49
N ALA A 97 -8.69 -23.46 -3.75
CA ALA A 97 -9.24 -23.14 -5.08
C ALA A 97 -8.37 -22.14 -5.87
N HIS A 98 -7.14 -21.85 -5.42
CA HIS A 98 -6.13 -21.21 -6.28
C HIS A 98 -5.68 -22.22 -7.35
N GLY A 99 -5.41 -21.75 -8.57
CA GLY A 99 -5.05 -22.61 -9.71
C GLY A 99 -6.25 -23.25 -10.41
N TYR A 100 -7.19 -23.84 -9.66
CA TYR A 100 -8.37 -24.52 -10.21
C TYR A 100 -9.25 -23.59 -11.07
N ASN A 101 -9.40 -23.88 -12.36
CA ASN A 101 -10.26 -23.16 -13.30
C ASN A 101 -11.07 -24.15 -14.14
N PHE A 102 -12.34 -23.83 -14.40
CA PHE A 102 -13.19 -24.71 -15.20
C PHE A 102 -12.72 -24.77 -16.67
N LEU A 103 -12.80 -25.96 -17.26
CA LEU A 103 -12.62 -26.16 -18.70
C LEU A 103 -13.68 -25.40 -19.49
N SER A 104 -13.37 -25.06 -20.75
CA SER A 104 -14.22 -24.26 -21.65
C SER A 104 -15.38 -25.03 -22.30
N LEU A 105 -15.90 -26.06 -21.62
CA LEU A 105 -17.04 -26.87 -22.02
C LEU A 105 -18.38 -26.10 -21.92
N ALA A 106 -19.50 -26.69 -22.35
CA ALA A 106 -20.83 -26.15 -22.14
C ALA A 106 -21.17 -26.06 -20.64
N GLN A 107 -22.20 -25.29 -20.26
CA GLN A 107 -22.59 -25.25 -18.84
C GLN A 107 -23.33 -26.53 -18.43
N GLU A 108 -24.21 -27.06 -19.28
CA GLU A 108 -24.94 -28.31 -19.06
C GLU A 108 -24.00 -29.50 -18.83
N GLU A 109 -22.99 -29.70 -19.69
CA GLU A 109 -21.97 -30.75 -19.52
C GLU A 109 -21.21 -30.67 -18.18
N ARG A 110 -21.01 -29.45 -17.66
CA ARG A 110 -20.33 -29.23 -16.36
C ARG A 110 -21.25 -29.40 -15.16
N ASP A 111 -22.56 -29.57 -15.36
CA ASP A 111 -23.53 -29.79 -14.28
C ASP A 111 -23.96 -31.26 -14.15
N ALA A 112 -23.49 -32.15 -15.04
CA ALA A 112 -23.79 -33.58 -15.02
C ALA A 112 -23.14 -34.37 -13.87
N ASP A 113 -21.96 -33.97 -13.37
CA ASP A 113 -21.26 -34.66 -12.29
C ASP A 113 -20.56 -33.67 -11.34
N HIS A 114 -20.91 -33.73 -10.06
CA HIS A 114 -20.35 -32.88 -9.00
C HIS A 114 -19.05 -33.42 -8.38
N PHE A 115 -18.80 -34.73 -8.47
CA PHE A 115 -17.68 -35.45 -7.85
C PHE A 115 -16.51 -35.68 -8.83
N LYS A 116 -16.68 -35.42 -10.13
CA LYS A 116 -15.57 -35.31 -11.08
C LYS A 116 -14.96 -33.90 -11.11
N PHE A 117 -13.66 -33.80 -11.41
CA PHE A 117 -13.00 -32.52 -11.60
C PHE A 117 -13.46 -31.85 -12.90
N GLN A 118 -13.99 -30.63 -12.80
CA GLN A 118 -14.52 -29.83 -13.91
C GLN A 118 -13.44 -28.88 -14.49
N GLY A 119 -12.17 -29.08 -14.13
CA GLY A 119 -11.07 -28.12 -14.28
C GLY A 119 -9.73 -28.64 -13.78
N ASP A 120 -8.63 -27.96 -14.14
CA ASP A 120 -7.28 -28.44 -13.91
C ASP A 120 -6.86 -28.41 -12.42
N VAL A 121 -6.49 -29.56 -11.88
CA VAL A 121 -6.07 -29.72 -10.48
C VAL A 121 -4.59 -29.34 -10.34
N THR A 122 -4.34 -28.16 -9.81
CA THR A 122 -2.99 -27.58 -9.65
C THR A 122 -2.74 -27.11 -8.21
N GLN A 123 -1.52 -26.65 -7.92
CA GLN A 123 -1.18 -25.95 -6.67
C GLN A 123 -1.52 -26.75 -5.39
N SER A 124 -2.15 -26.12 -4.39
CA SER A 124 -2.57 -26.77 -3.13
C SER A 124 -3.50 -27.96 -3.32
N ALA A 125 -4.35 -27.96 -4.36
CA ALA A 125 -5.24 -29.07 -4.65
C ALA A 125 -4.45 -30.29 -5.16
N ALA A 126 -3.51 -30.10 -6.08
CA ALA A 126 -2.61 -31.16 -6.54
C ALA A 126 -1.77 -31.75 -5.40
N TYR A 127 -1.31 -30.90 -4.46
CA TYR A 127 -0.56 -31.34 -3.27
C TYR A 127 -1.37 -32.24 -2.33
N ILE A 128 -2.69 -32.05 -2.22
CA ILE A 128 -3.57 -32.97 -1.47
C ILE A 128 -3.87 -34.22 -2.29
N HIS A 129 -4.25 -34.05 -3.56
CA HIS A 129 -4.67 -35.14 -4.44
C HIS A 129 -3.59 -36.23 -4.59
N GLY A 130 -2.35 -35.81 -4.85
CA GLY A 130 -1.19 -36.71 -5.01
C GLY A 130 -0.55 -37.18 -3.70
N SER A 131 -1.26 -37.16 -2.56
CA SER A 131 -0.67 -37.48 -1.25
C SER A 131 -1.43 -38.58 -0.52
N ASP A 132 -0.81 -39.76 -0.41
CA ASP A 132 -1.37 -40.91 0.31
C ASP A 132 -1.50 -40.65 1.83
N LEU A 133 -0.74 -39.69 2.36
CA LEU A 133 -0.88 -39.21 3.72
C LEU A 133 -2.23 -38.48 3.90
N TRP A 134 -2.65 -37.66 2.93
CA TRP A 134 -3.99 -37.05 2.94
C TRP A 134 -5.10 -38.07 2.66
N LYS A 135 -4.87 -39.08 1.80
CA LYS A 135 -5.80 -40.21 1.63
C LYS A 135 -6.03 -40.90 2.97
N LYS A 136 -4.96 -41.25 3.71
CA LYS A 136 -5.05 -41.88 5.03
C LYS A 136 -5.74 -40.99 6.09
N VAL A 137 -5.49 -39.68 6.10
CA VAL A 137 -6.27 -38.74 6.96
C VAL A 137 -7.76 -38.81 6.64
N THR A 138 -8.13 -38.90 5.36
CA THR A 138 -9.55 -38.95 4.92
C THR A 138 -10.24 -40.23 5.39
N VAL A 139 -9.54 -41.38 5.31
CA VAL A 139 -10.04 -42.69 5.80
C VAL A 139 -10.26 -42.68 7.33
N ARG A 140 -9.42 -41.95 8.09
CA ARG A 140 -9.51 -41.91 9.57
C ARG A 140 -10.52 -40.90 10.12
N LEU A 141 -10.71 -39.77 9.44
CA LEU A 141 -11.58 -38.68 9.91
C LEU A 141 -12.97 -38.69 9.26
N GLY A 142 -13.21 -39.55 8.28
CA GLY A 142 -14.45 -39.58 7.50
C GLY A 142 -14.59 -38.39 6.54
N THR A 143 -15.70 -38.40 5.80
CA THR A 143 -15.98 -37.40 4.77
C THR A 143 -16.26 -36.01 5.37
N ASP A 144 -17.03 -35.92 6.46
CA ASP A 144 -17.49 -34.65 7.03
C ASP A 144 -16.36 -33.80 7.62
N ILE A 145 -15.46 -34.39 8.42
CA ILE A 145 -14.33 -33.67 9.01
C ILE A 145 -13.33 -33.27 7.92
N THR A 146 -13.05 -34.15 6.96
CA THR A 146 -12.16 -33.83 5.84
C THR A 146 -12.74 -32.67 5.01
N ARG A 147 -14.05 -32.66 4.78
CA ARG A 147 -14.74 -31.53 4.16
C ARG A 147 -14.62 -30.25 4.99
N TYR A 148 -14.81 -30.31 6.30
CA TYR A 148 -14.70 -29.15 7.20
C TYR A 148 -13.29 -28.55 7.21
N LEU A 149 -12.25 -29.39 7.23
CA LEU A 149 -10.83 -29.01 7.15
C LEU A 149 -10.48 -28.28 5.85
N LEU A 150 -11.09 -28.69 4.73
CA LEU A 150 -10.86 -28.08 3.41
C LEU A 150 -11.74 -26.84 3.16
N GLU A 151 -13.02 -26.88 3.55
CA GLU A 151 -14.02 -25.85 3.24
C GLU A 151 -14.04 -24.68 4.25
N SER A 152 -13.78 -24.94 5.54
CA SER A 152 -13.98 -23.99 6.64
C SER A 152 -12.72 -23.61 7.42
N CYS A 153 -11.84 -24.57 7.74
CA CYS A 153 -10.60 -24.31 8.46
C CYS A 153 -9.53 -23.61 7.60
N SER A 154 -8.52 -23.02 8.24
CA SER A 154 -7.26 -22.66 7.57
C SER A 154 -6.19 -23.67 7.96
N VAL A 155 -5.76 -24.50 7.00
CA VAL A 155 -4.77 -25.55 7.21
C VAL A 155 -3.40 -25.12 6.68
N PHE A 156 -2.36 -25.33 7.49
CA PHE A 156 -0.96 -25.03 7.17
C PHE A 156 -0.10 -26.27 7.32
N VAL A 157 0.93 -26.40 6.48
CA VAL A 157 1.88 -27.53 6.50
C VAL A 157 3.29 -27.03 6.78
N ALA A 158 3.96 -27.63 7.75
CA ALA A 158 5.31 -27.30 8.16
C ALA A 158 6.38 -27.79 7.17
N VAL A 159 7.42 -26.98 7.04
CA VAL A 159 8.57 -27.17 6.17
C VAL A 159 9.82 -26.81 6.99
N PRO A 160 10.53 -27.81 7.54
CA PRO A 160 11.73 -27.59 8.36
C PRO A 160 12.79 -26.73 7.63
N SER A 161 13.58 -25.92 8.33
CA SER A 161 13.65 -25.81 9.80
C SER A 161 12.62 -24.89 10.45
N SER A 162 11.94 -24.00 9.71
CA SER A 162 11.32 -22.81 10.32
C SER A 162 10.11 -22.21 9.59
N CYS A 163 9.56 -22.83 8.54
CA CYS A 163 8.51 -22.23 7.70
C CYS A 163 7.25 -23.10 7.63
N VAL A 164 6.11 -22.50 7.29
CA VAL A 164 4.89 -23.23 6.88
C VAL A 164 4.36 -22.68 5.56
N PHE A 165 3.55 -23.46 4.84
CA PHE A 165 2.71 -22.95 3.75
C PHE A 165 1.24 -23.25 3.98
N GLN A 166 0.35 -22.35 3.55
CA GLN A 166 -1.09 -22.53 3.64
C GLN A 166 -1.60 -23.41 2.49
N VAL A 167 -2.45 -24.38 2.81
CA VAL A 167 -3.07 -25.31 1.85
C VAL A 167 -4.55 -24.98 1.64
N SER A 168 -5.31 -24.79 2.73
CA SER A 168 -6.76 -24.48 2.69
C SER A 168 -7.12 -23.22 3.51
N GLY A 169 -8.37 -22.79 3.38
CA GLY A 169 -8.98 -21.71 4.14
C GLY A 169 -8.82 -20.33 3.48
N VAL A 170 -9.39 -19.31 4.13
CA VAL A 170 -9.24 -17.91 3.70
C VAL A 170 -7.75 -17.53 3.73
N PRO A 171 -7.19 -16.92 2.67
CA PRO A 171 -5.76 -16.62 2.63
C PRO A 171 -5.29 -15.77 3.82
N VAL A 172 -4.31 -16.26 4.58
CA VAL A 172 -3.86 -15.61 5.84
C VAL A 172 -3.36 -14.19 5.61
N TYR A 173 -2.85 -13.88 4.42
CA TYR A 173 -2.46 -12.52 4.05
C TYR A 173 -3.63 -11.51 4.02
N ASP A 174 -4.90 -11.94 4.03
CA ASP A 174 -6.04 -11.05 4.23
C ASP A 174 -6.24 -10.69 5.71
N ARG A 175 -6.00 -11.62 6.64
CA ARG A 175 -5.99 -11.39 8.09
C ARG A 175 -4.85 -10.46 8.52
N VAL A 176 -3.69 -10.58 7.86
CA VAL A 176 -2.53 -9.71 8.08
C VAL A 176 -2.80 -8.29 7.58
N SER A 177 -3.49 -7.49 8.39
CA SER A 177 -3.84 -6.12 8.04
C SER A 177 -2.79 -5.11 8.53
N MET A 178 -2.18 -4.41 7.58
CA MET A 178 -1.27 -3.26 7.82
C MET A 178 -1.98 -2.07 8.48
N VAL A 179 -3.32 -2.10 8.58
CA VAL A 179 -4.15 -1.19 9.38
C VAL A 179 -4.87 -2.07 10.42
N PRO A 180 -4.68 -1.87 11.73
CA PRO A 180 -5.06 -2.88 12.72
C PRO A 180 -6.57 -3.21 12.73
N ALA A 181 -6.87 -4.41 13.20
CA ALA A 181 -8.24 -4.88 13.42
C ALA A 181 -9.02 -3.89 14.31
N SER A 182 -10.30 -3.69 13.98
CA SER A 182 -11.13 -2.70 14.65
C SER A 182 -11.73 -3.24 15.94
N THR A 183 -11.15 -2.88 17.08
CA THR A 183 -11.97 -2.62 18.27
C THR A 183 -12.90 -1.43 17.98
N GLY A 184 -14.16 -1.54 18.38
CA GLY A 184 -15.18 -0.54 18.08
C GLY A 184 -14.92 0.80 18.77
N PHE A 185 -15.30 1.91 18.13
CA PHE A 185 -15.22 3.25 18.74
C PHE A 185 -16.38 3.45 19.75
N TYR A 186 -16.30 2.77 20.89
CA TYR A 186 -17.28 2.89 21.96
C TYR A 186 -16.95 4.09 22.85
N LEU A 187 -17.82 5.12 22.81
CA LEU A 187 -17.86 6.18 23.81
C LEU A 187 -18.58 5.65 25.07
N GLN A 188 -17.92 4.78 25.84
CA GLN A 188 -18.40 4.44 27.17
C GLN A 188 -18.28 5.67 28.10
N PRO A 189 -19.36 6.06 28.82
CA PRO A 189 -19.26 6.98 29.94
C PRO A 189 -18.34 6.41 31.02
N ARG A 190 -17.60 7.28 31.72
CA ARG A 190 -16.79 6.87 32.89
C ARG A 190 -17.70 6.52 34.07
N SER A 191 -18.03 5.25 34.25
CA SER A 191 -18.46 4.72 35.54
C SER A 191 -17.28 4.75 36.52
N ARG A 192 -17.41 5.51 37.61
CA ARG A 192 -16.56 5.38 38.80
C ARG A 192 -17.25 4.41 39.76
N ALA A 193 -16.62 3.28 40.05
CA ALA A 193 -16.87 2.50 41.27
C ALA A 193 -15.70 1.53 41.54
N GLN A 194 -15.64 1.06 42.78
CA GLN A 194 -14.71 0.09 43.36
C GLN A 194 -14.53 -1.20 42.50
N GLY A 195 -13.46 -1.97 42.59
CA GLY A 195 -12.34 -1.96 43.53
C GLY A 195 -12.24 -3.31 44.27
N GLY A 196 -11.17 -4.08 44.01
CA GLY A 196 -10.93 -5.40 44.62
C GLY A 196 -9.57 -5.95 44.22
N THR A 197 -8.73 -6.29 45.19
CA THR A 197 -7.33 -6.70 45.02
C THR A 197 -7.15 -8.22 44.99
N PRO A 198 -6.08 -8.74 44.34
CA PRO A 198 -5.79 -10.17 44.35
C PRO A 198 -5.31 -10.64 45.73
N PHE A 199 -5.84 -11.77 46.20
CA PHE A 199 -5.42 -12.43 47.43
C PHE A 199 -4.21 -13.36 47.19
N ARG A 200 -3.10 -13.16 47.91
CA ARG A 200 -2.20 -14.28 48.27
C ARG A 200 -1.46 -14.05 49.59
N ARG A 201 -1.98 -14.72 50.63
CA ARG A 201 -1.35 -15.21 51.87
C ARG A 201 -0.33 -14.34 52.63
N TYR A 202 -0.72 -14.00 53.87
CA TYR A 202 0.07 -14.14 55.11
C TYR A 202 1.60 -14.28 54.99
N GLN A 203 2.32 -13.32 55.55
CA GLN A 203 2.70 -13.33 56.98
C GLN A 203 2.90 -11.87 57.43
N GLY A 204 2.97 -11.60 58.73
CA GLY A 204 3.16 -10.23 59.24
C GLY A 204 3.93 -10.23 60.55
N SER A 205 4.25 -9.06 61.08
CA SER A 205 4.48 -8.86 62.52
C SER A 205 4.58 -7.36 62.90
N VAL A 206 4.61 -7.11 64.20
CA VAL A 206 5.12 -5.92 64.92
C VAL A 206 4.57 -4.53 64.55
N THR A 207 3.68 -4.10 65.45
CA THR A 207 3.34 -2.73 65.84
C THR A 207 4.52 -1.77 66.04
N LEU A 208 4.31 -0.45 65.83
CA LEU A 208 4.48 0.54 66.92
C LEU A 208 3.84 1.93 66.67
N LYS A 209 2.92 2.30 67.57
CA LYS A 209 2.72 3.59 68.31
C LYS A 209 3.14 4.97 67.72
N ARG A 210 2.32 5.97 68.13
CA ARG A 210 2.65 7.40 68.47
C ARG A 210 2.85 8.40 67.29
N ARG A 211 2.50 9.70 67.39
CA ARG A 211 1.67 10.47 68.38
C ARG A 211 1.35 11.91 67.87
N HIS A 212 0.17 12.45 68.22
CA HIS A 212 -0.18 13.90 68.34
C HIS A 212 0.08 14.83 67.11
N ARG A 213 -0.35 16.10 67.06
CA ARG A 213 -1.20 16.98 67.92
C ARG A 213 -2.22 17.68 66.96
N ALA A 214 -3.45 18.01 67.40
CA ALA A 214 -3.95 19.38 67.68
C ALA A 214 -3.75 20.45 66.56
N GLU A 215 -4.65 21.41 66.32
CA GLU A 215 -5.68 21.95 67.23
C GLU A 215 -6.89 22.62 66.52
N ASN A 216 -7.95 22.88 67.32
CA ASN A 216 -9.02 23.90 67.27
C ASN A 216 -9.04 25.00 66.16
N ARG A 217 -10.15 25.68 65.83
CA ARG A 217 -11.61 25.63 66.20
C ARG A 217 -12.38 26.57 65.25
N THR A 218 -13.66 26.32 65.00
CA THR A 218 -14.79 27.21 65.38
C THR A 218 -16.15 26.63 64.97
N ASN A 219 -17.20 26.96 65.72
CA ASN A 219 -18.60 26.64 65.41
C ASN A 219 -19.37 27.94 65.16
N VAL A 220 -20.35 27.92 64.26
CA VAL A 220 -21.65 28.60 64.49
C VAL A 220 -22.78 27.67 64.02
N ARG A 221 -23.80 27.49 64.87
CA ARG A 221 -25.12 26.90 64.54
C ARG A 221 -26.13 28.04 64.41
N VAL A 222 -27.35 27.79 63.86
CA VAL A 222 -28.66 27.96 64.58
C VAL A 222 -29.89 27.94 63.62
N ARG A 223 -30.71 26.87 63.73
CA ARG A 223 -32.21 26.85 63.82
C ARG A 223 -33.06 27.43 62.64
N ARG A 224 -34.39 27.16 62.45
CA ARG A 224 -35.40 26.26 63.09
C ARG A 224 -36.69 26.13 62.22
N ARG A 225 -37.48 25.06 62.47
CA ARG A 225 -38.98 24.95 62.41
C ARG A 225 -39.69 25.02 61.02
N LYS A 226 -40.96 24.59 60.84
CA LYS A 226 -41.82 23.46 61.39
C LYS A 226 -43.20 23.47 60.64
N ARG A 227 -44.06 22.46 60.87
CA ARG A 227 -45.52 22.33 60.51
C ARG A 227 -45.83 22.07 59.02
N LYS A 228 -47.02 21.58 58.61
CA LYS A 228 -47.96 20.55 59.16
C LYS A 228 -49.00 20.21 58.05
N ARG A 229 -49.54 18.99 58.14
CA ARG A 229 -50.68 18.31 57.46
C ARG A 229 -51.98 19.11 57.20
N GLU A 230 -52.70 18.71 56.14
CA GLU A 230 -54.07 18.14 56.07
C GLU A 230 -54.15 17.32 54.73
N THR A 231 -54.88 16.22 54.44
CA THR A 231 -56.25 15.64 54.72
C THR A 231 -57.39 16.33 53.95
N ASP A 232 -58.40 15.64 53.37
CA ASP A 232 -58.76 14.19 53.44
C ASP A 232 -59.70 13.68 52.29
N GLN A 233 -59.82 12.34 52.16
CA GLN A 233 -61.00 11.54 51.66
C GLN A 233 -61.57 11.79 50.22
N LYS A 234 -62.35 10.90 49.56
CA LYS A 234 -62.94 9.54 49.78
C LYS A 234 -62.93 8.82 48.40
N ASP A 235 -62.79 7.51 48.13
CA ASP A 235 -63.15 6.19 48.73
C ASP A 235 -64.33 5.49 48.00
N GLY A 236 -64.39 4.15 48.08
CA GLY A 236 -65.27 3.24 47.31
C GLY A 236 -64.45 2.28 46.41
N GLU A 237 -63.80 1.22 46.91
CA GLU A 237 -64.35 -0.07 47.41
C GLU A 237 -64.99 -0.94 46.29
N GLU A 238 -64.77 -2.25 46.13
CA GLU A 238 -63.72 -3.23 46.54
C GLU A 238 -63.85 -4.42 45.50
N VAL A 239 -63.58 -5.73 45.65
CA VAL A 239 -63.20 -6.61 46.79
C VAL A 239 -62.26 -7.77 46.37
N MET A 240 -61.49 -8.26 47.35
CA MET A 240 -60.82 -9.58 47.51
C MET A 240 -61.50 -10.84 46.90
N ALA A 241 -60.90 -12.04 46.73
CA ALA A 241 -59.60 -12.68 47.07
C ALA A 241 -59.34 -13.84 46.05
N CYS A 242 -58.40 -14.81 46.14
CA CYS A 242 -57.63 -15.39 47.26
C CYS A 242 -56.38 -16.21 46.80
N SER A 243 -55.51 -16.55 47.77
CA SER A 243 -54.51 -17.67 47.86
C SER A 243 -53.64 -18.10 46.64
N GLY A 244 -52.43 -18.67 46.82
CA GLY A 244 -51.63 -18.86 48.04
C GLY A 244 -50.37 -19.77 47.85
N LYS A 245 -49.19 -19.24 48.21
CA LYS A 245 -47.94 -19.93 48.67
C LYS A 245 -47.51 -21.32 48.08
N ARG A 246 -46.42 -21.28 47.29
CA ARG A 246 -45.16 -22.09 47.40
C ARG A 246 -45.14 -23.65 47.27
N ARG A 247 -44.39 -24.09 46.25
CA ARG A 247 -43.34 -25.18 46.23
C ARG A 247 -43.72 -26.68 46.23
N ARG A 248 -43.32 -27.38 45.13
CA ARG A 248 -42.44 -28.59 45.01
C ARG A 248 -42.83 -29.89 45.79
N VAL A 249 -42.70 -31.13 45.27
CA VAL A 249 -42.05 -31.75 44.07
C VAL A 249 -42.92 -32.93 43.58
N GLY A 250 -42.86 -33.31 42.29
CA GLY A 250 -43.33 -34.62 41.78
C GLY A 250 -43.27 -34.70 40.25
N GLU A 251 -42.98 -35.88 39.70
CA GLU A 251 -42.84 -36.27 38.27
C GLU A 251 -43.91 -35.70 37.30
N HIS A 252 -43.71 -35.59 35.97
CA HIS A 252 -42.73 -36.22 35.06
C HIS A 252 -42.27 -35.23 33.94
N GLU A 253 -41.14 -35.50 33.29
CA GLU A 253 -40.57 -34.82 32.11
C GLU A 253 -40.28 -35.87 31.00
N PRO A 254 -39.85 -35.51 29.76
CA PRO A 254 -40.05 -34.28 28.98
C PRO A 254 -40.92 -34.62 27.72
N THR A 255 -40.89 -34.07 26.49
CA THR A 255 -39.99 -33.12 25.78
C THR A 255 -40.77 -32.31 24.72
N GLN A 256 -40.15 -31.22 24.27
CA GLN A 256 -40.54 -30.25 23.23
C GLN A 256 -40.09 -30.65 21.80
N ASP A 257 -40.75 -30.10 20.77
CA ASP A 257 -40.46 -30.35 19.35
C ASP A 257 -39.11 -29.80 18.86
N ILE A 258 -38.36 -30.65 18.16
CA ILE A 258 -37.36 -30.23 17.16
C ILE A 258 -37.59 -30.98 15.85
N GLN A 259 -38.07 -30.24 14.86
CA GLN A 259 -37.69 -30.24 13.45
C GLN A 259 -36.82 -31.41 12.91
N GLN A 260 -37.30 -32.04 11.82
CA GLN A 260 -36.58 -32.77 10.74
C GLN A 260 -36.98 -34.25 10.56
N VAL A 261 -37.68 -34.53 9.45
CA VAL A 261 -37.72 -35.86 8.81
C VAL A 261 -37.59 -35.65 7.29
N CYS A 262 -37.03 -36.64 6.60
CA CYS A 262 -36.95 -36.79 5.14
C CYS A 262 -37.46 -38.20 4.77
N TYR A 263 -37.83 -38.41 3.50
CA TYR A 263 -37.83 -39.65 2.68
C TYR A 263 -37.69 -41.02 3.40
N ASP A 264 -38.41 -42.09 3.05
CA ASP A 264 -39.12 -42.47 1.80
C ASP A 264 -40.04 -43.71 2.11
N SER A 265 -40.77 -44.43 1.24
CA SER A 265 -41.07 -44.47 -0.23
C SER A 265 -42.32 -45.37 -0.47
N VAL A 266 -42.40 -46.10 -1.60
CA VAL A 266 -43.26 -47.26 -1.96
C VAL A 266 -44.67 -46.99 -2.55
N GLU A 267 -44.75 -47.18 -3.89
CA GLU A 267 -45.85 -47.72 -4.74
C GLU A 267 -47.28 -47.10 -4.63
N GLU A 268 -48.20 -47.19 -5.60
CA GLU A 268 -48.30 -47.96 -6.86
C GLU A 268 -49.12 -47.13 -7.91
N GLY A 269 -49.27 -47.61 -9.16
CA GLY A 269 -50.35 -47.15 -10.07
C GLY A 269 -49.96 -46.35 -11.33
N GLN A 270 -50.35 -46.88 -12.49
CA GLN A 270 -50.28 -46.32 -13.86
C GLN A 270 -51.74 -46.20 -14.41
N PRO A 271 -52.08 -45.81 -15.68
CA PRO A 271 -51.31 -45.21 -16.79
C PRO A 271 -52.06 -44.13 -17.66
N MET A 272 -51.39 -43.65 -18.73
CA MET A 272 -51.95 -43.09 -20.01
C MET A 272 -52.75 -41.76 -19.97
N THR A 273 -53.06 -41.04 -21.08
CA THR A 273 -52.97 -41.30 -22.55
C THR A 273 -52.83 -40.02 -23.42
N VAL A 274 -52.50 -40.22 -24.72
CA VAL A 274 -52.64 -39.35 -25.93
C VAL A 274 -51.62 -38.23 -26.18
N GLU A 275 -51.27 -38.07 -27.47
CA GLU A 275 -50.28 -37.12 -28.01
C GLU A 275 -50.92 -36.14 -29.07
N PRO A 276 -50.52 -35.96 -30.36
CA PRO A 276 -50.26 -34.60 -30.89
C PRO A 276 -51.16 -34.10 -32.04
N THR A 277 -50.96 -32.83 -32.43
CA THR A 277 -50.92 -32.26 -33.81
C THR A 277 -50.63 -30.75 -33.68
N LEU A 278 -50.12 -29.93 -34.63
CA LEU A 278 -49.33 -29.96 -35.88
C LEU A 278 -49.81 -28.79 -36.78
N SER A 279 -49.04 -28.44 -37.82
CA SER A 279 -49.37 -27.45 -38.89
C SER A 279 -49.28 -25.94 -38.49
N VAL A 280 -49.05 -24.95 -39.36
CA VAL A 280 -48.48 -24.91 -40.74
C VAL A 280 -47.92 -23.48 -41.03
N LYS A 281 -47.15 -23.28 -42.12
CA LYS A 281 -46.77 -21.96 -42.69
C LYS A 281 -47.20 -21.86 -44.16
N PRO A 282 -47.44 -20.65 -44.71
CA PRO A 282 -46.56 -20.17 -45.79
C PRO A 282 -46.25 -18.65 -45.82
N LEU A 283 -45.53 -18.27 -46.88
CA LEU A 283 -45.07 -16.99 -47.49
C LEU A 283 -46.12 -15.83 -47.58
N GLU A 284 -45.83 -14.56 -47.92
CA GLU A 284 -44.59 -13.87 -48.40
C GLU A 284 -44.54 -12.32 -48.15
N ASN A 285 -43.41 -11.70 -48.53
CA ASN A 285 -43.18 -10.33 -49.04
C ASN A 285 -43.17 -9.07 -48.13
N GLY A 286 -42.11 -8.26 -48.33
CA GLY A 286 -42.14 -6.79 -48.32
C GLY A 286 -41.59 -6.04 -47.09
N GLY A 287 -40.57 -5.18 -47.28
CA GLY A 287 -40.30 -4.03 -46.38
C GLY A 287 -38.86 -3.86 -45.86
N THR A 288 -38.16 -2.83 -46.35
CA THR A 288 -36.80 -2.42 -45.94
C THR A 288 -36.68 -1.99 -44.47
N GLY A 289 -35.61 -2.41 -43.77
CA GLY A 289 -35.25 -1.83 -42.46
C GLY A 289 -33.91 -2.32 -41.89
N SER A 290 -32.90 -1.46 -41.87
CA SER A 290 -31.57 -1.79 -41.32
C SER A 290 -31.62 -2.07 -39.81
N LYS A 291 -31.23 -3.27 -39.39
CA LYS A 291 -31.18 -3.70 -37.99
C LYS A 291 -29.74 -3.84 -37.50
N GLN A 292 -29.48 -3.28 -36.33
CA GLN A 292 -28.20 -3.40 -35.62
C GLN A 292 -28.05 -4.82 -35.03
N PRO A 293 -26.83 -5.39 -34.96
CA PRO A 293 -26.58 -6.60 -34.19
C PRO A 293 -26.89 -6.38 -32.70
N ALA A 294 -27.52 -7.37 -32.06
CA ALA A 294 -27.94 -7.26 -30.66
C ALA A 294 -26.73 -7.19 -29.69
N GLU A 295 -26.77 -6.28 -28.71
CA GLU A 295 -25.74 -6.20 -27.66
C GLU A 295 -25.81 -7.40 -26.71
N MET A 296 -24.88 -8.35 -26.88
CA MET A 296 -24.68 -9.48 -25.97
C MET A 296 -24.34 -8.96 -24.55
N GLN A 297 -25.12 -9.36 -23.54
CA GLN A 297 -25.06 -8.77 -22.20
C GLN A 297 -23.73 -9.07 -21.48
N THR A 298 -22.77 -8.14 -21.58
CA THR A 298 -21.46 -8.28 -20.91
C THR A 298 -21.61 -8.07 -19.39
N ALA A 299 -21.50 -9.16 -18.64
CA ALA A 299 -21.58 -9.15 -17.18
C ALA A 299 -20.55 -8.20 -16.56
N ILE A 300 -21.02 -7.17 -15.85
CA ILE A 300 -20.19 -6.11 -15.29
C ILE A 300 -19.40 -6.63 -14.08
N LEU A 301 -18.15 -7.02 -14.31
CA LEU A 301 -17.18 -7.28 -13.24
C LEU A 301 -16.87 -5.99 -12.45
N PRO A 302 -16.68 -6.07 -11.12
CA PRO A 302 -16.51 -4.88 -10.27
C PRO A 302 -15.19 -4.16 -10.54
N LEU A 303 -15.28 -2.90 -10.97
CA LEU A 303 -14.13 -2.02 -11.17
C LEU A 303 -13.54 -1.60 -9.81
N GLU A 304 -12.36 -2.12 -9.45
CA GLU A 304 -11.66 -1.71 -8.24
C GLU A 304 -11.36 -0.20 -8.19
N GLY A 305 -11.53 0.41 -7.01
CA GLY A 305 -10.96 1.73 -6.71
C GLY A 305 -11.92 2.90 -6.51
N GLY A 306 -13.25 2.70 -6.55
CA GLY A 306 -14.20 3.73 -6.12
C GLY A 306 -14.16 4.00 -4.60
N PRO A 307 -14.61 5.18 -4.11
CA PRO A 307 -14.81 5.40 -2.68
C PRO A 307 -15.96 4.52 -2.16
N ALA A 308 -15.70 3.76 -1.09
CA ALA A 308 -16.47 2.57 -0.69
C ALA A 308 -17.96 2.80 -0.37
N TRP A 309 -18.40 4.05 -0.18
CA TRP A 309 -19.81 4.42 0.02
C TRP A 309 -20.72 4.14 -1.19
N ARG A 310 -20.17 4.03 -2.41
CA ARG A 310 -20.97 4.05 -3.65
C ARG A 310 -21.57 2.68 -4.05
N THR A 311 -21.30 1.62 -3.30
CA THR A 311 -21.78 0.25 -3.56
C THR A 311 -22.57 -0.31 -2.37
N GLY A 312 -23.87 0.00 -2.33
CA GLY A 312 -24.80 -0.54 -1.33
C GLY A 312 -25.07 -2.04 -1.54
N VAL A 313 -24.11 -2.87 -1.14
CA VAL A 313 -24.18 -4.34 -1.04
C VAL A 313 -23.62 -4.79 0.32
N PHE A 314 -22.77 -3.96 0.95
CA PHE A 314 -22.32 -4.10 2.33
C PHE A 314 -23.08 -3.14 3.25
N PRO A 315 -23.21 -3.44 4.55
CA PRO A 315 -23.56 -2.43 5.54
C PRO A 315 -22.58 -1.25 5.45
N PRO A 316 -23.03 0.00 5.68
CA PRO A 316 -22.16 1.16 5.55
C PRO A 316 -20.99 1.05 6.53
N LEU A 317 -19.77 0.99 5.98
CA LEU A 317 -18.55 0.88 6.79
C LEU A 317 -18.53 2.00 7.86
N PRO A 318 -18.07 1.71 9.10
CA PRO A 318 -17.98 2.70 10.16
C PRO A 318 -17.29 3.99 9.68
N PRO A 319 -17.71 5.21 10.11
CA PRO A 319 -17.15 6.48 9.65
C PRO A 319 -15.62 6.63 9.82
N SER A 320 -15.01 5.80 10.67
CA SER A 320 -13.58 5.59 10.75
C SER A 320 -13.00 5.02 9.43
N GLN A 321 -13.48 3.85 8.99
CA GLN A 321 -12.91 3.07 7.88
C GLN A 321 -13.09 3.68 6.48
N CYS A 322 -13.74 4.85 6.38
CA CYS A 322 -14.07 5.51 5.13
C CYS A 322 -13.20 6.74 4.86
N PHE A 323 -12.56 6.73 3.68
CA PHE A 323 -11.47 7.65 3.34
C PHE A 323 -11.67 8.36 2.00
N ILE A 324 -11.40 9.66 1.98
CA ILE A 324 -11.36 10.51 0.80
C ILE A 324 -9.89 10.71 0.41
N ARG A 325 -9.51 10.29 -0.80
CA ARG A 325 -8.11 10.16 -1.23
C ARG A 325 -7.63 11.43 -1.95
N THR A 326 -6.46 11.96 -1.62
CA THR A 326 -5.87 13.12 -2.33
C THR A 326 -5.65 12.84 -3.83
N LEU A 327 -5.37 11.57 -4.20
CA LEU A 327 -5.31 11.11 -5.59
C LEU A 327 -6.55 11.48 -6.43
N GLY A 328 -7.71 11.73 -5.81
CA GLY A 328 -8.92 12.18 -6.50
C GLY A 328 -8.75 13.52 -7.22
N PHE A 329 -7.88 14.42 -6.75
CA PHE A 329 -7.57 15.68 -7.43
C PHE A 329 -6.81 15.49 -8.75
N MET A 330 -5.99 14.44 -8.85
CA MET A 330 -5.03 14.27 -9.93
C MET A 330 -5.68 13.89 -11.26
N TYR A 331 -5.00 14.24 -12.36
CA TYR A 331 -5.43 14.00 -13.75
C TYR A 331 -6.74 14.74 -14.07
N GLY A 332 -6.66 15.85 -14.83
CA GLY A 332 -7.73 16.85 -14.97
C GLY A 332 -9.12 16.37 -15.44
N GLY A 333 -10.11 17.24 -15.29
CA GLY A 333 -11.46 17.09 -15.84
C GLY A 333 -11.65 17.82 -17.17
N ARG A 334 -12.76 17.54 -17.87
CA ARG A 334 -13.16 18.18 -19.15
C ARG A 334 -13.72 19.60 -18.92
N GLY A 335 -12.92 20.47 -18.30
CA GLY A 335 -13.32 21.80 -17.85
C GLY A 335 -14.55 21.78 -16.93
N MET A 336 -15.25 22.91 -16.84
CA MET A 336 -16.54 23.00 -16.13
C MET A 336 -17.65 22.14 -16.76
N ARG A 337 -17.53 21.70 -18.02
CA ARG A 337 -18.45 20.70 -18.62
C ARG A 337 -18.32 19.31 -17.97
N GLY A 338 -17.16 18.99 -17.38
CA GLY A 338 -16.92 17.75 -16.63
C GLY A 338 -17.38 17.79 -15.16
N PHE A 339 -17.69 18.98 -14.64
CA PHE A 339 -18.05 19.21 -13.24
C PHE A 339 -19.34 18.49 -12.83
N LEU A 340 -19.42 18.02 -11.58
CA LEU A 340 -20.49 17.14 -11.09
C LEU A 340 -21.89 17.72 -11.30
N LEU A 341 -22.11 18.97 -10.89
CA LEU A 341 -23.44 19.60 -10.94
C LEU A 341 -23.87 20.01 -12.36
N ASN A 342 -22.93 20.06 -13.31
CA ASN A 342 -23.19 20.34 -14.74
C ASN A 342 -23.55 19.08 -15.54
N ARG A 343 -23.50 17.88 -14.94
CA ARG A 343 -23.92 16.64 -15.60
C ARG A 343 -25.43 16.62 -15.82
N LYS A 344 -25.87 15.87 -16.82
CA LYS A 344 -27.29 15.60 -17.11
C LYS A 344 -27.68 14.21 -16.58
N LYS A 345 -28.94 14.01 -16.17
CA LYS A 345 -29.53 12.68 -15.94
C LYS A 345 -30.07 12.17 -17.28
N LYS A 346 -29.80 10.91 -17.64
CA LYS A 346 -30.52 10.22 -18.72
C LYS A 346 -31.98 9.97 -18.32
N SER A 347 -32.87 10.07 -19.29
CA SER A 347 -34.30 9.78 -19.24
C SER A 347 -34.70 9.13 -20.57
N ALA A 348 -35.90 8.56 -20.67
CA ALA A 348 -36.43 8.04 -21.93
C ALA A 348 -36.45 9.14 -23.02
N PHE A 349 -36.93 10.33 -22.67
CA PHE A 349 -36.96 11.53 -23.50
C PHE A 349 -35.62 12.30 -23.51
N GLY A 350 -34.49 11.59 -23.52
CA GLY A 350 -33.15 12.19 -23.63
C GLY A 350 -32.53 12.68 -22.31
N SER A 351 -31.71 13.73 -22.35
CA SER A 351 -30.82 14.11 -21.23
C SER A 351 -31.13 15.49 -20.62
N ARG A 352 -31.70 15.48 -19.39
CA ARG A 352 -32.11 16.70 -18.66
C ARG A 352 -31.13 17.15 -17.57
N ARG A 353 -31.20 18.43 -17.18
CA ARG A 353 -30.43 18.99 -16.05
C ARG A 353 -30.90 18.39 -14.71
N LEU A 354 -30.02 18.38 -13.70
CA LEU A 354 -30.33 17.92 -12.34
C LEU A 354 -31.22 18.91 -11.59
N GLN A 355 -32.19 18.39 -10.84
CA GLN A 355 -33.02 19.11 -9.86
C GLN A 355 -32.68 18.63 -8.44
N GLY A 356 -33.23 19.28 -7.39
CA GLY A 356 -32.87 18.96 -5.99
C GLY A 356 -33.13 17.51 -5.59
N GLN A 357 -34.19 16.88 -6.11
CA GLN A 357 -34.50 15.47 -5.87
C GLN A 357 -33.43 14.53 -6.45
N ASP A 358 -32.93 14.82 -7.66
CA ASP A 358 -31.82 14.04 -8.26
C ASP A 358 -30.55 14.19 -7.41
N LEU A 359 -30.29 15.38 -6.88
CA LEU A 359 -29.11 15.64 -6.07
C LEU A 359 -29.19 14.92 -4.71
N VAL A 360 -30.36 14.92 -4.04
CA VAL A 360 -30.61 14.10 -2.84
C VAL A 360 -30.36 12.61 -3.13
N ARG A 361 -30.78 12.09 -4.29
CA ARG A 361 -30.50 10.71 -4.73
C ARG A 361 -29.01 10.44 -4.95
N ILE A 362 -28.28 11.38 -5.54
CA ILE A 362 -26.82 11.30 -5.78
C ILE A 362 -26.00 11.41 -4.48
N VAL A 363 -26.49 12.12 -3.45
CA VAL A 363 -25.79 12.30 -2.18
C VAL A 363 -26.03 11.12 -1.22
N PHE A 364 -27.28 10.72 -1.01
CA PHE A 364 -27.68 9.83 0.10
C PHE A 364 -28.11 8.41 -0.33
N PHE A 365 -28.33 8.16 -1.63
CA PHE A 365 -28.90 6.90 -2.12
C PHE A 365 -28.03 6.21 -3.18
N GLN A 366 -28.34 6.36 -4.48
CA GLN A 366 -27.72 5.56 -5.55
C GLN A 366 -26.37 6.12 -6.04
N GLY A 367 -26.02 7.35 -5.67
CA GLY A 367 -24.73 7.93 -6.06
C GLY A 367 -24.67 8.34 -7.53
N LEU A 368 -23.47 8.24 -8.13
CA LEU A 368 -23.22 8.68 -9.51
C LEU A 368 -23.94 7.84 -10.59
N THR A 369 -24.25 6.57 -10.31
CA THR A 369 -24.95 5.67 -11.24
C THR A 369 -26.42 6.06 -11.45
N TYR A 370 -27.00 6.87 -10.56
CA TYR A 370 -28.33 7.47 -10.73
C TYR A 370 -28.46 8.27 -12.03
N LEU A 371 -27.36 8.89 -12.49
CA LEU A 371 -27.30 9.64 -13.76
C LEU A 371 -27.55 8.76 -14.99
N ASN A 372 -27.27 7.45 -14.87
CA ASN A 372 -27.38 6.46 -15.93
C ASN A 372 -28.68 5.63 -15.83
N GLY A 373 -29.63 6.01 -14.95
CA GLY A 373 -30.91 5.32 -14.79
C GLY A 373 -30.97 4.25 -13.70
N LEU A 374 -29.88 4.01 -12.95
CA LEU A 374 -29.91 3.03 -11.85
C LEU A 374 -30.75 3.57 -10.66
N GLU A 375 -32.01 3.15 -10.58
CA GLU A 375 -32.88 3.44 -9.45
C GLU A 375 -32.92 2.26 -8.46
N ARG A 376 -33.04 2.55 -7.16
CA ARG A 376 -33.11 1.56 -6.07
C ARG A 376 -34.25 1.91 -5.13
N ARG A 377 -34.89 0.91 -4.50
CA ARG A 377 -35.91 1.13 -3.45
C ARG A 377 -35.34 2.00 -2.31
N PRO A 378 -36.14 2.87 -1.66
CA PRO A 378 -37.52 3.23 -1.99
C PRO A 378 -37.60 4.17 -3.22
N LYS A 379 -38.61 3.99 -4.10
CA LYS A 379 -38.82 4.83 -5.31
C LYS A 379 -39.24 6.27 -4.97
N ARG A 380 -40.12 6.46 -3.98
CA ARG A 380 -40.38 7.77 -3.33
C ARG A 380 -39.26 8.07 -2.32
N LEU A 381 -39.04 9.35 -1.99
CA LEU A 381 -38.11 9.73 -0.91
C LEU A 381 -38.83 9.63 0.45
N PRO A 382 -38.18 9.12 1.52
CA PRO A 382 -38.72 9.25 2.87
C PRO A 382 -38.84 10.72 3.28
N SER A 383 -39.85 11.07 4.09
CA SER A 383 -40.19 12.46 4.49
C SER A 383 -38.97 13.31 4.86
N ARG A 384 -38.08 12.81 5.74
CA ARG A 384 -36.83 13.51 6.14
C ARG A 384 -35.99 13.96 4.92
N PHE A 385 -35.85 13.14 3.89
CA PHE A 385 -35.07 13.45 2.68
C PHE A 385 -35.88 14.26 1.66
N PHE A 386 -37.21 14.12 1.62
CA PHE A 386 -38.08 14.96 0.82
C PHE A 386 -38.00 16.43 1.28
N ASN A 387 -38.02 16.67 2.59
CA ASN A 387 -37.90 18.00 3.21
C ASN A 387 -36.55 18.69 2.91
N MET A 388 -35.53 17.96 2.44
CA MET A 388 -34.25 18.52 2.00
C MET A 388 -34.28 19.06 0.56
N VAL A 389 -35.23 18.60 -0.28
CA VAL A 389 -35.28 18.92 -1.72
C VAL A 389 -35.30 20.42 -2.02
N PRO A 390 -35.98 21.30 -1.25
CA PRO A 390 -35.91 22.75 -1.44
C PRO A 390 -34.48 23.31 -1.27
N LEU A 391 -33.73 22.85 -0.26
CA LEU A 391 -32.35 23.31 -0.01
C LEU A 391 -31.38 22.84 -1.10
N PHE A 392 -31.49 21.59 -1.54
CA PHE A 392 -30.68 21.09 -2.67
C PHE A 392 -31.08 21.73 -4.01
N SER A 393 -32.33 22.17 -4.16
CA SER A 393 -32.77 22.98 -5.31
C SER A 393 -32.23 24.41 -5.25
N GLN A 394 -32.15 25.02 -4.06
CA GLN A 394 -31.50 26.31 -3.85
C GLN A 394 -30.00 26.25 -4.19
N LEU A 395 -29.29 25.22 -3.72
CA LEU A 395 -27.88 24.95 -4.05
C LEU A 395 -27.68 24.89 -5.58
N LEU A 396 -28.52 24.13 -6.29
CA LEU A 396 -28.46 24.05 -7.75
C LEU A 396 -28.79 25.39 -8.44
N ARG A 397 -29.72 26.18 -7.90
CA ARG A 397 -30.04 27.53 -8.40
C ARG A 397 -28.88 28.51 -8.21
N GLN A 398 -28.20 28.47 -7.06
CA GLN A 398 -27.00 29.27 -6.79
C GLN A 398 -25.84 28.84 -7.69
N HIS A 399 -25.58 27.55 -7.81
CA HIS A 399 -24.58 26.99 -8.73
C HIS A 399 -24.75 27.49 -10.17
N ARG A 400 -25.99 27.44 -10.71
CA ARG A 400 -26.31 27.89 -12.08
C ARG A 400 -26.10 29.39 -12.31
N ARG A 401 -26.15 30.22 -11.26
CA ARG A 401 -25.96 31.69 -11.32
C ARG A 401 -24.52 32.13 -11.01
N PHE A 402 -23.67 31.26 -10.45
CA PHE A 402 -22.37 31.66 -9.94
C PHE A 402 -21.30 31.79 -11.05
N PRO A 403 -20.63 32.95 -11.19
CA PRO A 403 -19.71 33.22 -12.30
C PRO A 403 -18.30 32.64 -12.06
N TYR A 404 -18.19 31.31 -12.01
CA TYR A 404 -16.96 30.57 -11.71
C TYR A 404 -15.71 31.12 -12.44
N SER A 405 -15.80 31.40 -13.74
CA SER A 405 -14.66 31.90 -14.54
C SER A 405 -14.16 33.28 -14.10
N ARG A 406 -15.07 34.20 -13.70
CA ARG A 406 -14.69 35.54 -13.21
C ARG A 406 -13.98 35.44 -11.86
N ILE A 407 -14.48 34.60 -10.96
CA ILE A 407 -13.86 34.36 -9.64
C ILE A 407 -12.54 33.58 -9.77
N LEU A 408 -12.45 32.65 -10.71
CA LEU A 408 -11.19 31.95 -11.05
C LEU A 408 -10.14 32.94 -11.55
N GLN A 409 -10.49 33.85 -12.48
CA GLN A 409 -9.57 34.88 -12.95
C GLN A 409 -9.15 35.86 -11.84
N ARG A 410 -10.06 36.25 -10.93
CA ARG A 410 -9.73 37.14 -9.80
C ARG A 410 -8.77 36.51 -8.79
N MET A 411 -8.95 35.23 -8.48
CA MET A 411 -8.13 34.54 -7.46
C MET A 411 -6.88 33.87 -8.05
N CYS A 412 -6.97 33.37 -9.28
CA CYS A 412 -5.93 32.62 -10.00
C CYS A 412 -5.83 33.16 -11.45
N PRO A 413 -5.35 34.41 -11.65
CA PRO A 413 -5.23 35.00 -12.98
C PRO A 413 -4.28 34.21 -13.88
N LEU A 414 -4.58 34.18 -15.18
CA LEU A 414 -3.57 33.91 -16.20
C LEU A 414 -2.65 35.14 -16.31
N VAL A 415 -1.34 34.90 -16.42
CA VAL A 415 -0.37 35.91 -16.85
C VAL A 415 -0.54 36.10 -18.36
N LYS A 416 -0.52 37.34 -18.86
CA LYS A 416 -0.41 37.59 -20.30
C LYS A 416 1.04 37.39 -20.72
N GLU A 417 1.27 36.68 -21.81
CA GLU A 417 2.60 36.47 -22.36
C GLU A 417 3.16 37.77 -22.97
N ARG A 418 4.49 37.88 -22.99
CA ARG A 418 5.25 38.72 -23.93
C ARG A 418 5.79 37.77 -25.01
N GLU A 419 5.98 38.31 -26.22
CA GLU A 419 6.48 37.68 -27.47
C GLU A 419 6.97 36.21 -27.46
N PRO A 420 6.53 35.38 -28.43
CA PRO A 420 6.88 33.96 -28.50
C PRO A 420 8.34 33.73 -28.94
N GLY A 421 9.24 33.55 -27.97
CA GLY A 421 10.63 33.12 -28.17
C GLY A 421 10.87 31.71 -27.62
N GLN A 422 11.89 31.01 -28.14
CA GLN A 422 12.14 29.57 -27.95
C GLN A 422 12.36 29.08 -26.48
N GLY A 423 12.31 29.98 -25.48
CA GLY A 423 12.31 29.66 -24.05
C GLY A 423 10.94 29.38 -23.42
N GLU A 424 9.85 29.20 -24.20
CA GLU A 424 8.47 29.14 -23.69
C GLU A 424 8.25 28.12 -22.54
N LEU A 425 8.85 26.93 -22.61
CA LEU A 425 8.54 25.86 -21.65
C LEU A 425 9.04 26.20 -20.24
N SER A 426 10.23 26.82 -20.12
CA SER A 426 10.79 27.22 -18.82
C SER A 426 10.11 28.45 -18.22
N SER A 427 9.51 29.32 -19.04
CA SER A 427 8.70 30.45 -18.56
C SER A 427 7.28 30.03 -18.11
N LEU A 428 6.73 28.96 -18.68
CA LEU A 428 5.42 28.39 -18.32
C LEU A 428 5.48 27.44 -17.10
N LEU A 429 6.58 26.71 -16.91
CA LEU A 429 6.74 25.75 -15.81
C LEU A 429 6.53 26.33 -14.39
N PRO A 430 6.95 27.57 -14.07
CA PRO A 430 6.66 28.25 -12.79
C PRO A 430 5.20 28.70 -12.62
N GLN A 431 4.38 28.77 -13.68
CA GLN A 431 3.05 29.38 -13.66
C GLN A 431 1.95 28.50 -13.02
N HIS A 432 2.28 27.83 -11.91
CA HIS A 432 1.32 27.09 -11.10
C HIS A 432 0.67 27.99 -10.04
N CYS A 433 -0.63 27.80 -9.81
CA CYS A 433 -1.37 28.55 -8.80
C CYS A 433 -0.91 28.17 -7.38
N ALA A 434 -0.54 29.16 -6.59
CA ALA A 434 -0.19 28.97 -5.18
C ALA A 434 -1.40 28.42 -4.41
N LEU A 435 -1.16 27.44 -3.52
CA LEU A 435 -2.22 26.71 -2.79
C LEU A 435 -3.20 27.64 -2.06
N HIS A 436 -2.74 28.76 -1.50
CA HIS A 436 -3.61 29.71 -0.83
C HIS A 436 -4.63 30.37 -1.79
N ARG A 437 -4.25 30.64 -3.04
CA ARG A 437 -5.15 31.18 -4.09
C ARG A 437 -6.19 30.14 -4.51
N VAL A 438 -5.77 28.88 -4.67
CA VAL A 438 -6.68 27.75 -4.95
C VAL A 438 -7.68 27.55 -3.80
N TYR A 439 -7.22 27.62 -2.55
CA TYR A 439 -8.09 27.57 -1.37
C TYR A 439 -9.08 28.75 -1.32
N LEU A 440 -8.63 29.99 -1.58
CA LEU A 440 -9.52 31.16 -1.64
C LEU A 440 -10.60 30.99 -2.72
N PHE A 441 -10.22 30.58 -3.93
CA PHE A 441 -11.18 30.27 -5.00
C PHE A 441 -12.23 29.24 -4.54
N VAL A 442 -11.80 28.11 -3.95
CA VAL A 442 -12.71 27.07 -3.43
C VAL A 442 -13.58 27.59 -2.28
N ARG A 443 -13.05 28.45 -1.40
CA ARG A 443 -13.77 29.06 -0.28
C ARG A 443 -14.91 29.96 -0.76
N GLU A 444 -14.67 30.81 -1.75
CA GLU A 444 -15.73 31.64 -2.34
C GLU A 444 -16.78 30.77 -3.06
N CYS A 445 -16.32 29.77 -3.82
CA CYS A 445 -17.20 28.80 -4.49
C CYS A 445 -18.05 27.96 -3.53
N LEU A 446 -17.62 27.75 -2.28
CA LEU A 446 -18.42 27.10 -1.24
C LEU A 446 -19.39 28.09 -0.58
N SER A 447 -18.92 29.30 -0.29
CA SER A 447 -19.69 30.34 0.44
C SER A 447 -20.88 30.85 -0.38
N ALA A 448 -20.73 30.96 -1.71
CA ALA A 448 -21.79 31.46 -2.60
C ALA A 448 -22.78 30.39 -3.08
N VAL A 449 -22.40 29.11 -3.08
CA VAL A 449 -23.16 28.01 -3.72
C VAL A 449 -23.84 27.09 -2.70
N ILE A 450 -23.34 27.00 -1.47
CA ILE A 450 -23.92 26.14 -0.43
C ILE A 450 -24.79 27.00 0.50
N PRO A 451 -26.13 26.83 0.52
CA PRO A 451 -27.03 27.56 1.41
C PRO A 451 -26.58 27.53 2.87
N HIS A 452 -26.61 28.67 3.56
CA HIS A 452 -26.18 28.79 4.97
C HIS A 452 -26.82 27.72 5.87
N LYS A 453 -28.14 27.50 5.69
CA LYS A 453 -28.95 26.49 6.39
C LYS A 453 -28.42 25.05 6.30
N LEU A 454 -27.62 24.68 5.29
CA LEU A 454 -27.01 23.34 5.19
C LEU A 454 -25.83 23.12 6.15
N TRP A 455 -25.17 24.20 6.60
CA TRP A 455 -24.10 24.10 7.61
C TRP A 455 -24.64 23.99 9.03
N GLY A 456 -25.89 24.42 9.27
CA GLY A 456 -26.50 24.55 10.59
C GLY A 456 -25.98 25.77 11.36
N SER A 457 -24.67 25.91 11.49
CA SER A 457 -24.02 27.06 12.12
C SER A 457 -22.68 27.43 11.47
N ASP A 458 -22.25 28.67 11.69
CA ASP A 458 -20.95 29.16 11.21
C ASP A 458 -19.75 28.44 11.82
N HIS A 459 -19.90 27.86 13.02
CA HIS A 459 -18.91 26.93 13.60
C HIS A 459 -18.64 25.75 12.67
N ASN A 460 -19.70 25.08 12.19
CA ASN A 460 -19.58 23.95 11.26
C ASN A 460 -19.00 24.39 9.91
N ARG A 461 -19.43 25.54 9.39
CA ARG A 461 -18.94 26.12 8.12
C ARG A 461 -17.44 26.42 8.17
N LEU A 462 -16.99 27.15 9.19
CA LEU A 462 -15.58 27.51 9.39
C LEU A 462 -14.73 26.27 9.65
N HIS A 463 -15.21 25.32 10.45
CA HIS A 463 -14.50 24.06 10.68
C HIS A 463 -14.34 23.24 9.38
N PHE A 464 -15.38 23.14 8.54
CA PHE A 464 -15.26 22.50 7.22
C PHE A 464 -14.25 23.24 6.33
N PHE A 465 -14.25 24.57 6.31
CA PHE A 465 -13.28 25.36 5.53
C PHE A 465 -11.83 25.10 5.98
N VAL A 466 -11.58 24.94 7.29
CA VAL A 466 -10.27 24.51 7.81
C VAL A 466 -9.89 23.12 7.30
N ARG A 467 -10.84 22.17 7.23
CA ARG A 467 -10.57 20.83 6.67
C ARG A 467 -10.32 20.85 5.17
N VAL A 468 -11.02 21.69 4.40
CA VAL A 468 -10.73 21.93 2.98
C VAL A 468 -9.32 22.51 2.79
N LYS A 469 -8.92 23.50 3.60
CA LYS A 469 -7.55 24.08 3.57
C LYS A 469 -6.48 23.01 3.87
N GLY A 470 -6.74 22.14 4.85
CA GLY A 470 -5.87 21.01 5.19
C GLY A 470 -5.76 20.00 4.06
N PHE A 471 -6.90 19.56 3.50
CA PHE A 471 -6.96 18.56 2.44
C PHE A 471 -6.35 19.02 1.10
N LEU A 472 -6.40 20.33 0.79
CA LEU A 472 -5.64 20.90 -0.34
C LEU A 472 -4.11 20.92 -0.09
N ARG A 473 -3.67 20.89 1.18
CA ARG A 473 -2.24 20.78 1.62
C ARG A 473 -1.82 19.32 1.86
N SER A 474 -2.69 18.35 1.62
CA SER A 474 -2.35 16.93 1.75
C SER A 474 -1.40 16.49 0.63
N SER A 475 -0.43 15.64 0.97
CA SER A 475 0.44 14.97 0.00
C SER A 475 -0.35 14.02 -0.92
N LYS A 476 0.25 13.71 -2.07
CA LYS A 476 -0.30 12.83 -3.12
C LYS A 476 -1.02 11.56 -2.61
N PHE A 477 -0.49 10.92 -1.56
CA PHE A 477 -0.97 9.64 -1.04
C PHE A 477 -1.78 9.72 0.27
N GLU A 478 -1.98 10.92 0.83
CA GLU A 478 -2.80 11.14 2.01
C GLU A 478 -4.29 10.79 1.78
N LYS A 479 -4.99 10.60 2.91
CA LYS A 479 -6.40 10.19 2.96
C LYS A 479 -7.05 10.86 4.17
N LEU A 480 -8.09 11.66 3.95
CA LEU A 480 -8.90 12.21 5.06
C LEU A 480 -9.97 11.19 5.43
N SER A 481 -10.08 10.79 6.71
CA SER A 481 -11.19 9.94 7.17
C SER A 481 -12.47 10.77 7.39
N LEU A 482 -13.64 10.14 7.26
CA LEU A 482 -14.89 10.81 7.60
C LEU A 482 -14.98 11.14 9.10
N ALA A 483 -14.41 10.31 9.97
CA ALA A 483 -14.28 10.59 11.40
C ALA A 483 -13.54 11.91 11.69
N GLU A 484 -12.45 12.21 10.97
CA GLU A 484 -11.77 13.50 11.09
C GLU A 484 -12.62 14.68 10.61
N LEU A 485 -13.35 14.50 9.50
CA LEU A 485 -14.20 15.54 8.91
C LEU A 485 -15.39 15.88 9.82
N LEU A 486 -15.94 14.90 10.54
CA LEU A 486 -17.00 15.05 11.54
C LEU A 486 -16.50 15.49 12.92
N TRP A 487 -15.21 15.34 13.24
CA TRP A 487 -14.65 15.69 14.54
C TRP A 487 -14.92 17.14 14.93
N LYS A 488 -15.59 17.36 16.08
CA LYS A 488 -16.08 18.67 16.56
C LYS A 488 -17.16 19.36 15.71
N MET A 489 -17.82 18.67 14.77
CA MET A 489 -19.03 19.19 14.12
C MET A 489 -20.23 19.13 15.09
N LYS A 490 -20.98 20.22 15.17
CA LYS A 490 -22.22 20.31 15.95
C LYS A 490 -23.40 19.82 15.12
N VAL A 491 -23.73 18.54 15.26
CA VAL A 491 -24.74 17.86 14.41
C VAL A 491 -26.16 18.39 14.63
N ASN A 492 -26.51 18.76 15.86
CA ASN A 492 -27.86 19.25 16.19
C ASN A 492 -28.12 20.72 15.78
N ASP A 493 -27.09 21.45 15.33
CA ASP A 493 -27.26 22.78 14.70
C ASP A 493 -27.91 22.64 13.29
N CYS A 494 -27.72 21.49 12.64
CA CYS A 494 -28.22 21.22 11.29
C CYS A 494 -29.72 20.87 11.32
N ASP A 495 -30.57 21.90 11.36
CA ASP A 495 -32.04 21.78 11.38
C ASP A 495 -32.61 20.87 10.27
N TRP A 496 -31.99 20.86 9.09
CA TRP A 496 -32.39 20.04 7.93
C TRP A 496 -32.20 18.52 8.13
N LEU A 497 -31.53 18.07 9.20
CA LEU A 497 -31.41 16.67 9.59
C LEU A 497 -32.57 16.19 10.47
N LYS A 498 -33.34 17.10 11.06
CA LYS A 498 -34.33 16.81 12.11
C LYS A 498 -35.67 16.36 11.50
N ILE A 499 -36.40 15.51 12.23
CA ILE A 499 -37.84 15.26 11.98
C ILE A 499 -38.63 16.17 12.93
N SER A 500 -38.57 15.90 14.24
CA SER A 500 -38.96 16.89 15.26
C SER A 500 -37.79 17.81 15.60
N LYS A 501 -38.09 19.10 15.81
CA LYS A 501 -37.16 20.07 16.38
C LYS A 501 -37.09 20.02 17.92
N THR A 502 -38.13 19.50 18.57
CA THR A 502 -38.32 19.46 20.03
C THR A 502 -38.23 18.03 20.57
N GLY A 503 -38.02 17.89 21.88
CA GLY A 503 -37.92 16.61 22.59
C GLY A 503 -36.49 16.07 22.75
N ARG A 504 -36.34 15.06 23.62
CA ARG A 504 -35.06 14.37 23.87
C ARG A 504 -34.68 13.53 22.65
N VAL A 505 -33.41 13.61 22.21
CA VAL A 505 -32.91 12.88 21.03
C VAL A 505 -32.31 11.53 21.46
N PRO A 506 -32.85 10.38 21.01
CA PRO A 506 -32.25 9.08 21.29
C PRO A 506 -30.87 8.90 20.64
N PRO A 507 -29.97 8.07 21.22
CA PRO A 507 -28.66 7.79 20.63
C PRO A 507 -28.72 7.23 19.20
N SER A 508 -29.75 6.45 18.87
CA SER A 508 -30.00 5.92 17.53
C SER A 508 -30.32 7.02 16.50
N GLU A 509 -31.21 7.95 16.84
CA GLU A 509 -31.52 9.13 16.01
C GLU A 509 -30.30 10.05 15.86
N LEU A 510 -29.52 10.26 16.93
CA LEU A 510 -28.28 11.04 16.83
C LEU A 510 -27.26 10.35 15.92
N SER A 511 -27.09 9.03 16.02
CA SER A 511 -26.24 8.23 15.12
C SER A 511 -26.68 8.36 13.66
N TYR A 512 -27.99 8.31 13.40
CA TYR A 512 -28.53 8.49 12.05
C TYR A 512 -28.33 9.91 11.50
N ARG A 513 -28.48 10.96 12.34
CA ARG A 513 -28.11 12.33 11.97
C ARG A 513 -26.61 12.47 11.65
N ILE A 514 -25.74 11.84 12.44
CA ILE A 514 -24.29 11.77 12.19
C ILE A 514 -24.01 11.09 10.84
N GLN A 515 -24.69 10.00 10.52
CA GLN A 515 -24.53 9.28 9.25
C GLN A 515 -24.94 10.14 8.05
N ILE A 516 -26.11 10.80 8.10
CA ILE A 516 -26.60 11.68 7.01
C ILE A 516 -25.67 12.90 6.83
N LEU A 517 -25.30 13.58 7.92
CA LEU A 517 -24.35 14.70 7.85
C LEU A 517 -23.01 14.23 7.29
N GLY A 518 -22.55 13.04 7.68
CA GLY A 518 -21.33 12.43 7.20
C GLY A 518 -21.35 12.17 5.69
N GLN A 519 -22.45 11.62 5.17
CA GLN A 519 -22.66 11.43 3.73
C GLN A 519 -22.64 12.77 2.97
N PHE A 520 -23.33 13.80 3.49
CA PHE A 520 -23.33 15.14 2.89
C PHE A 520 -21.95 15.79 2.88
N LEU A 521 -21.23 15.79 4.01
CA LEU A 521 -19.89 16.40 4.09
C LEU A 521 -18.85 15.62 3.26
N ALA A 522 -18.95 14.28 3.21
CA ALA A 522 -18.12 13.46 2.33
C ALA A 522 -18.38 13.77 0.85
N TRP A 523 -19.65 13.90 0.46
CA TRP A 523 -20.04 14.35 -0.89
C TRP A 523 -19.59 15.79 -1.17
N LEU A 524 -19.63 16.68 -0.18
CA LEU A 524 -19.20 18.07 -0.37
C LEU A 524 -17.69 18.16 -0.61
N LEU A 525 -16.90 17.24 -0.06
CA LEU A 525 -15.46 17.16 -0.32
C LEU A 525 -15.13 16.38 -1.62
N ASP A 526 -15.55 15.12 -1.74
CA ASP A 526 -15.28 14.23 -2.89
C ASP A 526 -16.09 14.58 -4.15
N GLY A 527 -17.37 14.91 -3.95
CA GLY A 527 -18.30 15.24 -5.03
C GLY A 527 -18.17 16.68 -5.52
N TYR A 528 -18.16 17.68 -4.61
CA TYR A 528 -18.08 19.10 -4.99
C TYR A 528 -16.64 19.62 -5.07
N VAL A 529 -15.90 19.69 -3.96
CA VAL A 529 -14.56 20.32 -3.92
C VAL A 529 -13.56 19.64 -4.86
N VAL A 530 -13.42 18.32 -4.80
CA VAL A 530 -12.51 17.57 -5.70
C VAL A 530 -12.93 17.75 -7.16
N SER A 531 -14.20 17.62 -7.50
CA SER A 531 -14.68 17.85 -8.88
C SER A 531 -14.43 19.27 -9.38
N LEU A 532 -14.56 20.28 -8.51
CA LEU A 532 -14.34 21.69 -8.85
C LEU A 532 -12.85 21.95 -9.14
N VAL A 533 -11.97 21.44 -8.28
CA VAL A 533 -10.51 21.52 -8.48
C VAL A 533 -10.11 20.81 -9.76
N ARG A 534 -10.60 19.59 -10.02
CA ARG A 534 -10.38 18.86 -11.28
C ARG A 534 -10.87 19.61 -12.52
N ALA A 535 -11.98 20.36 -12.40
CA ALA A 535 -12.57 21.10 -13.50
C ALA A 535 -11.81 22.38 -13.87
N CYS A 536 -11.22 23.07 -12.88
CA CYS A 536 -10.52 24.34 -13.08
C CYS A 536 -8.99 24.19 -13.20
N PHE A 537 -8.41 23.14 -12.62
CA PHE A 537 -6.97 22.93 -12.53
C PHE A 537 -6.55 21.53 -12.98
N TYR A 538 -5.36 21.42 -13.55
CA TYR A 538 -4.64 20.17 -13.67
C TYR A 538 -3.70 20.02 -12.48
N VAL A 539 -3.88 18.94 -11.70
CA VAL A 539 -3.13 18.70 -10.46
C VAL A 539 -2.11 17.57 -10.68
N THR A 540 -0.83 17.85 -10.39
CA THR A 540 0.29 16.93 -10.63
C THR A 540 1.39 17.09 -9.58
N GLU A 541 2.13 16.01 -9.34
CA GLU A 541 3.47 16.02 -8.75
C GLU A 541 4.50 16.65 -9.70
N SER A 542 5.68 16.99 -9.18
CA SER A 542 6.88 17.38 -9.94
C SER A 542 8.09 16.63 -9.38
N VAL A 543 9.04 16.28 -10.25
CA VAL A 543 10.15 15.34 -9.95
C VAL A 543 10.96 15.75 -8.71
N GLY A 544 11.29 17.05 -8.56
CA GLY A 544 12.06 17.53 -7.40
C GLY A 544 11.25 17.64 -6.09
N GLN A 545 9.95 17.86 -6.17
CA GLN A 545 9.10 18.30 -5.04
C GLN A 545 8.47 17.14 -4.23
N LYS A 546 9.03 15.93 -4.36
CA LYS A 546 8.59 14.69 -3.70
C LYS A 546 7.06 14.46 -3.88
N ASN A 547 6.26 14.37 -2.81
CA ASN A 547 4.80 14.14 -2.89
C ASN A 547 3.95 15.41 -2.84
N ALA A 548 4.55 16.60 -3.02
CA ALA A 548 3.81 17.85 -3.10
C ALA A 548 3.02 17.95 -4.42
N LEU A 549 1.93 18.71 -4.41
CA LEU A 549 1.04 18.90 -5.56
C LEU A 549 1.12 20.34 -6.08
N ARG A 550 1.36 20.47 -7.39
CA ARG A 550 1.23 21.72 -8.15
C ARG A 550 -0.14 21.78 -8.81
N PHE A 551 -0.74 22.97 -8.83
CA PHE A 551 -2.06 23.25 -9.39
C PHE A 551 -1.90 24.16 -10.60
N TYR A 552 -1.75 23.59 -11.80
CA TYR A 552 -1.72 24.38 -13.04
C TYR A 552 -3.14 24.71 -13.49
N ARG A 553 -3.36 25.88 -14.08
CA ARG A 553 -4.60 26.16 -14.81
C ARG A 553 -4.67 25.27 -16.06
N GLN A 554 -5.88 24.85 -16.44
CA GLN A 554 -6.07 23.93 -17.58
C GLN A 554 -5.51 24.53 -18.89
N GLU A 555 -5.59 25.86 -19.05
CA GLU A 555 -5.09 26.59 -20.22
C GLU A 555 -3.55 26.53 -20.31
N VAL A 556 -2.86 26.92 -19.23
CA VAL A 556 -1.39 26.83 -19.10
C VAL A 556 -0.91 25.39 -19.28
N TRP A 557 -1.60 24.43 -18.66
CA TRP A 557 -1.24 23.02 -18.75
C TRP A 557 -1.41 22.47 -20.17
N THR A 558 -2.42 22.91 -20.92
CA THR A 558 -2.60 22.50 -22.32
C THR A 558 -1.43 22.99 -23.18
N LYS A 559 -0.98 24.24 -23.03
CA LYS A 559 0.25 24.74 -23.69
C LYS A 559 1.48 23.91 -23.32
N LEU A 560 1.72 23.70 -22.02
CA LEU A 560 2.84 22.89 -21.52
C LEU A 560 2.86 21.45 -22.08
N GLN A 561 1.70 20.82 -22.29
CA GLN A 561 1.62 19.50 -22.91
C GLN A 561 1.90 19.52 -24.41
N ASP A 562 1.42 20.54 -25.14
CA ASP A 562 1.60 20.64 -26.59
C ASP A 562 3.07 20.90 -26.96
N LEU A 563 3.70 21.88 -26.31
CA LEU A 563 5.12 22.19 -26.50
C LEU A 563 6.03 21.01 -26.16
N ALA A 564 5.76 20.32 -25.05
CA ALA A 564 6.50 19.12 -24.67
C ALA A 564 6.33 17.97 -25.68
N PHE A 565 5.16 17.86 -26.33
CA PHE A 565 4.91 16.83 -27.33
C PHE A 565 5.55 17.17 -28.69
N ARG A 566 5.51 18.43 -29.13
CA ARG A 566 6.25 18.90 -30.32
C ARG A 566 7.74 18.55 -30.25
N GLY A 567 8.35 18.69 -29.07
CA GLY A 567 9.75 18.32 -28.83
C GLY A 567 10.07 16.82 -28.92
N HIS A 568 9.07 15.93 -28.96
CA HIS A 568 9.24 14.50 -29.27
C HIS A 568 9.03 14.21 -30.76
N LEU A 569 8.10 14.92 -31.42
CA LEU A 569 7.92 14.86 -32.87
C LEU A 569 9.18 15.33 -33.62
N SER A 570 9.75 16.47 -33.23
CA SER A 570 10.97 17.03 -33.88
C SER A 570 12.23 16.18 -33.70
N LYS A 571 12.19 15.15 -32.85
CA LYS A 571 13.28 14.18 -32.62
C LYS A 571 13.06 12.84 -33.33
N GLY A 572 12.02 12.71 -34.15
CA GLY A 572 11.67 11.44 -34.81
C GLY A 572 11.27 10.32 -33.84
N GLN A 573 10.92 10.64 -32.59
CA GLN A 573 10.56 9.64 -31.58
C GLN A 573 9.12 9.15 -31.71
N MET A 574 8.26 9.93 -32.36
CA MET A 574 6.84 9.68 -32.57
C MET A 574 6.46 10.08 -34.00
N GLU A 575 5.74 9.21 -34.70
CA GLU A 575 5.20 9.41 -36.05
C GLU A 575 3.66 9.47 -35.98
N GLU A 576 2.99 10.38 -36.70
CA GLU A 576 1.52 10.45 -36.68
C GLU A 576 0.89 9.43 -37.64
N LEU A 577 -0.01 8.59 -37.13
CA LEU A 577 -0.71 7.60 -37.94
C LEU A 577 -1.99 8.19 -38.54
N THR A 578 -2.16 8.01 -39.84
CA THR A 578 -3.38 8.38 -40.57
C THR A 578 -4.60 7.56 -40.09
N PRO A 579 -5.84 8.05 -40.26
CA PRO A 579 -7.04 7.30 -39.88
C PRO A 579 -7.13 5.90 -40.51
N ALA A 580 -6.65 5.74 -41.75
CA ALA A 580 -6.59 4.45 -42.44
C ALA A 580 -5.59 3.48 -41.76
N GLN A 581 -4.36 3.95 -41.48
CA GLN A 581 -3.36 3.15 -40.76
C GLN A 581 -3.82 2.78 -39.33
N VAL A 582 -4.57 3.67 -38.66
CA VAL A 582 -5.17 3.38 -37.34
C VAL A 582 -6.28 2.33 -37.44
N ALA A 583 -7.04 2.30 -38.54
CA ALA A 583 -8.06 1.28 -38.80
C ALA A 583 -7.47 -0.09 -39.19
N SER A 584 -6.30 -0.11 -39.84
CA SER A 584 -5.58 -1.34 -40.19
C SER A 584 -4.72 -1.92 -39.05
N LEU A 585 -4.65 -1.27 -37.87
CA LEU A 585 -3.95 -1.84 -36.71
C LEU A 585 -4.62 -3.15 -36.25
N PRO A 586 -3.83 -4.18 -35.88
CA PRO A 586 -4.37 -5.42 -35.34
C PRO A 586 -5.35 -5.18 -34.18
N LYS A 587 -6.48 -5.91 -34.17
CA LYS A 587 -7.49 -5.82 -33.09
C LYS A 587 -6.90 -6.09 -31.70
N ALA A 588 -5.77 -6.79 -31.62
CA ALA A 588 -5.00 -7.02 -30.39
C ALA A 588 -4.18 -5.80 -29.90
N THR A 589 -3.72 -4.90 -30.76
CA THR A 589 -2.76 -3.81 -30.44
C THR A 589 -3.23 -2.94 -29.27
N VAL A 590 -2.31 -2.60 -28.36
CA VAL A 590 -2.63 -1.97 -27.07
C VAL A 590 -2.22 -0.49 -27.07
N ILE A 591 -3.20 0.37 -27.32
CA ILE A 591 -2.99 1.82 -27.37
C ILE A 591 -2.68 2.37 -25.96
N SER A 592 -1.47 2.90 -25.79
CA SER A 592 -1.07 3.63 -24.60
C SER A 592 -1.52 5.10 -24.66
N ARG A 593 -1.46 5.82 -23.53
CA ARG A 593 -1.75 7.26 -23.46
C ARG A 593 -0.64 8.01 -22.75
N LEU A 594 -0.23 9.15 -23.30
CA LEU A 594 0.86 9.96 -22.78
C LEU A 594 0.40 10.83 -21.59
N ARG A 595 1.24 10.91 -20.54
CA ARG A 595 1.04 11.74 -19.35
C ARG A 595 2.35 12.39 -18.95
N PHE A 596 2.43 13.72 -19.00
CA PHE A 596 3.63 14.46 -18.59
C PHE A 596 3.72 14.70 -17.08
N ILE A 597 4.95 14.87 -16.58
CA ILE A 597 5.30 15.34 -15.22
C ILE A 597 6.35 16.47 -15.31
N PRO A 598 6.17 17.62 -14.63
CA PRO A 598 7.15 18.70 -14.60
C PRO A 598 8.49 18.33 -13.94
N LYS A 599 9.59 18.59 -14.65
CA LYS A 599 10.95 18.72 -14.13
C LYS A 599 11.18 20.18 -13.64
N ALA A 600 12.42 20.68 -13.72
CA ALA A 600 12.77 22.08 -13.48
C ALA A 600 12.89 22.87 -14.80
N ASP A 601 13.53 22.22 -15.77
CA ASP A 601 13.89 22.61 -17.14
C ASP A 601 12.83 22.23 -18.19
N GLY A 602 12.21 21.06 -18.01
CA GLY A 602 11.27 20.52 -19.00
C GLY A 602 10.21 19.59 -18.42
N MET A 603 9.72 18.68 -19.26
CA MET A 603 8.63 17.74 -18.94
C MET A 603 9.11 16.31 -19.16
N ARG A 604 8.78 15.38 -18.25
CA ARG A 604 9.04 13.94 -18.42
C ARG A 604 7.78 13.26 -18.99
N PRO A 605 7.84 12.61 -20.16
CA PRO A 605 6.74 11.78 -20.65
C PRO A 605 6.58 10.52 -19.80
N ILE A 606 5.35 10.04 -19.61
CA ILE A 606 5.06 8.71 -19.06
C ILE A 606 3.91 8.11 -19.87
N THR A 607 4.15 6.97 -20.49
CA THR A 607 3.12 6.17 -21.17
C THR A 607 2.29 5.40 -20.16
N ARG A 608 0.96 5.43 -20.29
CA ARG A 608 0.02 4.65 -19.49
C ARG A 608 -0.91 3.87 -20.40
N VAL A 609 -0.85 2.54 -20.36
CA VAL A 609 -1.87 1.68 -20.95
C VAL A 609 -3.20 1.86 -20.18
N ILE A 610 -4.18 2.53 -20.78
CA ILE A 610 -5.50 2.76 -20.17
C ILE A 610 -6.54 1.81 -20.77
N GLY A 611 -6.88 0.77 -20.01
CA GLY A 611 -7.87 -0.23 -20.37
C GLY A 611 -8.13 -1.20 -19.21
N ALA A 612 -9.29 -1.84 -19.27
CA ALA A 612 -9.73 -2.93 -18.39
C ALA A 612 -10.47 -4.04 -19.19
N ASP A 613 -10.23 -4.05 -20.50
CA ASP A 613 -10.58 -5.08 -21.47
C ASP A 613 -9.63 -6.30 -21.36
N ALA A 614 -9.90 -7.35 -22.14
CA ALA A 614 -9.10 -8.57 -22.13
C ALA A 614 -7.69 -8.38 -22.70
N LYS A 615 -7.51 -7.69 -23.83
CA LYS A 615 -6.20 -7.53 -24.48
C LYS A 615 -5.24 -6.69 -23.64
N THR A 616 -5.74 -5.63 -23.00
CA THR A 616 -4.98 -4.83 -22.02
C THR A 616 -4.53 -5.65 -20.81
N ARG A 617 -5.38 -6.56 -20.30
CA ARG A 617 -4.98 -7.48 -19.21
C ARG A 617 -3.91 -8.47 -19.67
N LEU A 618 -4.05 -9.05 -20.86
CA LEU A 618 -3.11 -10.02 -21.42
C LEU A 618 -1.75 -9.39 -21.70
N HIS A 619 -1.70 -8.23 -22.37
CA HIS A 619 -0.46 -7.49 -22.62
C HIS A 619 0.24 -7.10 -21.30
N ARG A 620 -0.48 -6.57 -20.29
CA ARG A 620 0.11 -6.31 -18.97
C ARG A 620 0.62 -7.58 -18.26
N ARG A 621 0.07 -8.76 -18.57
CA ARG A 621 0.61 -10.05 -18.10
C ARG A 621 1.92 -10.35 -18.84
N ARG A 622 1.90 -10.42 -20.17
CA ARG A 622 3.08 -10.74 -21.01
C ARG A 622 4.26 -9.77 -20.79
N VAL A 623 4.04 -8.47 -20.58
CA VAL A 623 5.11 -7.51 -20.19
C VAL A 623 5.73 -7.86 -18.83
N GLN A 624 4.94 -8.34 -17.87
CA GLN A 624 5.44 -8.79 -16.58
C GLN A 624 6.11 -10.18 -16.70
N ASP A 625 5.62 -11.06 -17.58
CA ASP A 625 6.23 -12.36 -17.89
C ASP A 625 7.63 -12.16 -18.50
N LEU A 626 7.75 -11.30 -19.52
CA LEU A 626 9.03 -10.87 -20.11
C LEU A 626 10.01 -10.30 -19.07
N LEU A 627 9.55 -9.39 -18.20
CA LEU A 627 10.40 -8.83 -17.14
C LEU A 627 10.94 -9.92 -16.20
N ASP A 628 10.13 -10.90 -15.83
CA ASP A 628 10.55 -11.92 -14.87
C ASP A 628 11.42 -13.00 -15.55
N MET A 629 11.18 -13.34 -16.82
CA MET A 629 12.08 -14.20 -17.61
C MET A 629 13.45 -13.54 -17.81
N LEU A 630 13.51 -12.27 -18.25
CA LEU A 630 14.77 -11.53 -18.37
C LEU A 630 15.52 -11.40 -17.02
N ARG A 631 14.80 -11.36 -15.89
CA ARG A 631 15.42 -11.41 -14.56
C ARG A 631 16.03 -12.76 -14.24
N ALA A 632 15.40 -13.86 -14.63
CA ALA A 632 15.98 -15.20 -14.47
C ALA A 632 17.27 -15.32 -15.29
N CYS A 633 17.27 -14.91 -16.57
CA CYS A 633 18.47 -14.85 -17.41
C CYS A 633 19.61 -14.04 -16.77
N VAL A 634 19.29 -12.86 -16.22
CA VAL A 634 20.24 -11.99 -15.51
C VAL A 634 20.70 -12.56 -14.16
N CYS A 635 19.90 -13.38 -13.50
CA CYS A 635 20.34 -14.11 -12.30
C CYS A 635 21.32 -15.24 -12.62
N SER A 636 21.14 -15.93 -13.75
CA SER A 636 22.05 -16.98 -14.22
C SER A 636 23.33 -16.40 -14.83
N THR A 637 23.22 -15.29 -15.57
CA THR A 637 24.35 -14.65 -16.28
C THR A 637 24.45 -13.16 -15.92
N PRO A 638 25.02 -12.81 -14.74
CA PRO A 638 25.06 -11.43 -14.26
C PRO A 638 25.84 -10.45 -15.16
N SER A 639 26.80 -10.94 -15.94
CA SER A 639 27.61 -10.14 -16.87
C SER A 639 26.79 -9.44 -17.96
N LEU A 640 25.57 -9.92 -18.27
CA LEU A 640 24.64 -9.26 -19.19
C LEU A 640 24.28 -7.82 -18.77
N LEU A 641 24.43 -7.47 -17.49
CA LEU A 641 24.18 -6.12 -16.99
C LEU A 641 25.39 -5.18 -17.02
N GLY A 642 26.59 -5.67 -17.30
CA GLY A 642 27.82 -4.91 -17.11
C GLY A 642 27.92 -4.31 -15.70
N SER A 643 28.30 -3.04 -15.60
CA SER A 643 28.50 -2.30 -14.34
C SER A 643 27.20 -1.80 -13.66
N THR A 644 26.05 -2.42 -13.94
CA THR A 644 24.76 -1.99 -13.32
C THR A 644 24.75 -2.24 -11.82
N VAL A 645 24.40 -1.22 -11.04
CA VAL A 645 24.02 -1.36 -9.62
C VAL A 645 22.53 -1.06 -9.44
N TRP A 646 21.79 -1.88 -8.69
CA TRP A 646 20.33 -1.66 -8.51
C TRP A 646 20.00 -0.74 -7.33
N GLY A 647 20.99 -0.41 -6.51
CA GLY A 647 20.86 0.56 -5.43
C GLY A 647 21.98 0.45 -4.40
N MET A 648 21.75 1.05 -3.23
CA MET A 648 22.75 1.18 -2.16
C MET A 648 23.38 -0.13 -1.71
N THR A 649 22.68 -1.27 -1.80
CA THR A 649 23.23 -2.57 -1.40
C THR A 649 24.28 -3.11 -2.38
N ASP A 650 24.19 -2.76 -3.66
CA ASP A 650 25.18 -3.17 -4.67
C ASP A 650 26.35 -2.19 -4.72
N ILE A 651 26.06 -0.88 -4.60
CA ILE A 651 27.08 0.17 -4.37
C ILE A 651 27.95 -0.19 -3.15
N HIS A 652 27.36 -0.74 -2.08
CA HIS A 652 28.13 -1.21 -0.93
C HIS A 652 29.17 -2.28 -1.31
N LYS A 653 28.81 -3.27 -2.13
CA LYS A 653 29.70 -4.37 -2.51
C LYS A 653 30.91 -3.86 -3.29
N VAL A 654 30.68 -3.01 -4.30
CA VAL A 654 31.74 -2.43 -5.15
C VAL A 654 32.68 -1.54 -4.34
N MET A 655 32.13 -0.74 -3.43
CA MET A 655 32.93 0.13 -2.55
C MET A 655 33.66 -0.68 -1.47
N GLN A 656 33.08 -1.78 -0.99
CA GLN A 656 33.69 -2.69 -0.01
C GLN A 656 34.91 -3.43 -0.56
N SER A 657 34.99 -3.69 -1.87
CA SER A 657 36.19 -4.28 -2.49
C SER A 657 37.31 -3.25 -2.75
N LEU A 658 36.98 -1.99 -3.08
CA LEU A 658 37.98 -0.97 -3.42
C LEU A 658 38.52 -0.21 -2.21
N ALA A 659 37.66 0.15 -1.26
CA ALA A 659 38.01 1.08 -0.17
C ALA A 659 39.04 0.57 0.86
N PRO A 660 39.19 -0.73 1.17
CA PRO A 660 40.25 -1.19 2.08
C PRO A 660 41.64 -0.87 1.55
N ALA A 661 41.95 -1.23 0.30
CA ALA A 661 43.26 -0.97 -0.31
C ALA A 661 43.56 0.54 -0.40
N GLN A 662 42.57 1.36 -0.76
CA GLN A 662 42.68 2.83 -0.77
C GLN A 662 42.94 3.43 0.62
N LYS A 663 42.50 2.78 1.71
CA LYS A 663 42.73 3.25 3.09
C LYS A 663 44.06 2.78 3.65
N GLU A 664 44.56 1.64 3.21
CA GLU A 664 45.88 1.12 3.55
C GLU A 664 47.00 1.86 2.80
N LYS A 665 46.81 2.09 1.50
CA LYS A 665 47.75 2.86 0.65
C LYS A 665 47.00 3.98 -0.12
N PRO A 666 46.80 5.15 0.50
CA PRO A 666 46.13 6.28 -0.14
C PRO A 666 46.87 6.76 -1.39
N GLN A 667 46.18 6.70 -2.53
CA GLN A 667 46.64 7.21 -3.83
C GLN A 667 45.63 8.22 -4.41
N PRO A 668 46.02 9.10 -5.34
CA PRO A 668 45.08 9.94 -6.07
C PRO A 668 44.03 9.09 -6.80
N LEU A 669 42.77 9.52 -6.75
CA LEU A 669 41.67 8.88 -7.47
C LEU A 669 40.94 9.90 -8.34
N TYR A 670 40.71 9.53 -9.60
CA TYR A 670 40.05 10.30 -10.63
C TYR A 670 38.61 9.81 -10.79
N PHE A 671 37.68 10.72 -10.58
CA PHE A 671 36.23 10.48 -10.61
C PHE A 671 35.66 11.09 -11.88
N VAL A 672 34.88 10.32 -12.64
CA VAL A 672 34.12 10.80 -13.80
C VAL A 672 32.67 10.40 -13.64
N LYS A 673 31.78 11.40 -13.50
CA LYS A 673 30.33 11.21 -13.55
C LYS A 673 29.79 11.69 -14.89
N VAL A 674 28.89 10.89 -15.47
CA VAL A 674 28.17 11.19 -16.72
C VAL A 674 26.67 10.89 -16.54
N ASP A 675 25.81 11.78 -17.02
CA ASP A 675 24.35 11.62 -17.05
C ASP A 675 23.88 11.57 -18.51
N VAL A 676 23.11 10.54 -18.88
CA VAL A 676 22.67 10.32 -20.26
C VAL A 676 21.36 11.06 -20.56
N SER A 677 21.41 11.95 -21.54
CA SER A 677 20.30 12.76 -22.05
C SER A 677 19.17 11.90 -22.63
N GLY A 678 18.20 11.54 -21.78
CA GLY A 678 16.96 10.89 -22.21
C GLY A 678 17.14 9.43 -22.61
N ALA A 679 17.97 8.67 -21.88
CA ALA A 679 18.33 7.27 -22.17
C ALA A 679 17.16 6.38 -22.68
N TYR A 680 15.99 6.42 -22.05
CA TYR A 680 14.86 5.57 -22.48
C TYR A 680 14.23 6.05 -23.80
N GLU A 681 14.38 7.33 -24.14
CA GLU A 681 13.77 7.98 -25.30
C GLU A 681 14.67 7.92 -26.55
N SER A 682 15.96 7.57 -26.38
CA SER A 682 16.98 7.59 -27.43
C SER A 682 17.44 6.20 -27.94
N LEU A 683 17.16 5.12 -27.21
CA LEU A 683 17.53 3.75 -27.59
C LEU A 683 16.96 3.34 -28.97
N PRO A 684 17.79 2.89 -29.93
CA PRO A 684 17.33 2.29 -31.19
C PRO A 684 16.60 0.97 -30.96
N HIS A 685 15.55 0.69 -31.75
CA HIS A 685 14.77 -0.55 -31.62
C HIS A 685 15.58 -1.77 -32.08
N ASP A 686 16.34 -1.66 -33.16
CA ASP A 686 17.11 -2.76 -33.74
C ASP A 686 18.19 -3.24 -32.76
N LYS A 687 18.89 -2.30 -32.11
CA LYS A 687 19.90 -2.63 -31.09
C LYS A 687 19.28 -3.23 -29.83
N LEU A 688 18.06 -2.84 -29.47
CA LEU A 688 17.33 -3.48 -28.38
C LEU A 688 16.91 -4.91 -28.73
N ILE A 689 16.49 -5.17 -29.97
CA ILE A 689 16.15 -6.52 -30.46
C ILE A 689 17.40 -7.40 -30.50
N GLU A 690 18.54 -6.90 -31.00
CA GLU A 690 19.83 -7.59 -30.98
C GLU A 690 20.25 -8.00 -29.55
N VAL A 691 20.23 -7.05 -28.60
CA VAL A 691 20.69 -7.31 -27.22
C VAL A 691 19.74 -8.22 -26.46
N VAL A 692 18.42 -8.09 -26.62
CA VAL A 692 17.46 -8.99 -25.98
C VAL A 692 17.47 -10.38 -26.64
N GLY A 693 17.71 -10.46 -27.96
CA GLY A 693 17.95 -11.72 -28.66
C GLY A 693 19.15 -12.46 -28.10
N LYS A 694 20.29 -11.79 -27.90
CA LYS A 694 21.49 -12.34 -27.25
C LYS A 694 21.28 -12.72 -25.78
N ALA A 695 20.46 -11.97 -25.04
CA ALA A 695 20.13 -12.28 -23.64
C ALA A 695 19.20 -13.49 -23.49
N LEU A 696 18.41 -13.81 -24.52
CA LEU A 696 17.48 -14.94 -24.55
C LEU A 696 17.97 -16.13 -25.38
N SER A 697 19.04 -15.99 -26.17
CA SER A 697 19.55 -17.07 -27.04
C SER A 697 19.93 -18.37 -26.32
N PRO A 698 20.47 -18.38 -25.07
CA PRO A 698 20.77 -19.63 -24.36
C PRO A 698 19.53 -20.34 -23.80
N VAL A 699 18.33 -19.77 -23.96
CA VAL A 699 17.11 -20.16 -23.23
C VAL A 699 15.84 -20.02 -24.10
N GLN A 700 15.96 -20.11 -25.43
CA GLN A 700 14.80 -19.91 -26.33
C GLN A 700 13.78 -21.06 -26.23
N ASP A 701 14.28 -22.28 -26.15
CA ASP A 701 13.48 -23.51 -26.08
C ASP A 701 13.31 -24.02 -24.64
N GLU A 702 14.01 -23.39 -23.68
CA GLU A 702 13.88 -23.62 -22.24
C GLU A 702 12.52 -23.18 -21.68
N LEU A 703 12.00 -23.95 -20.72
CA LEU A 703 10.75 -23.67 -20.02
C LEU A 703 11.00 -22.79 -18.78
N PHE A 704 10.26 -21.69 -18.70
CA PHE A 704 10.28 -20.78 -17.54
C PHE A 704 9.10 -21.06 -16.61
N THR A 705 9.41 -21.52 -15.40
CA THR A 705 8.41 -21.58 -14.33
C THR A 705 8.22 -20.21 -13.71
N ILE A 706 6.98 -19.79 -13.45
CA ILE A 706 6.68 -18.55 -12.73
C ILE A 706 5.72 -18.78 -11.58
N ARG A 707 6.23 -18.64 -10.35
CA ARG A 707 5.48 -18.82 -9.10
C ARG A 707 5.15 -17.49 -8.44
N ARG A 708 3.89 -17.31 -8.05
CA ARG A 708 3.38 -16.16 -7.28
C ARG A 708 2.98 -16.62 -5.89
N TYR A 709 3.53 -15.99 -4.87
CA TYR A 709 3.24 -16.32 -3.47
C TYR A 709 3.28 -15.09 -2.56
N ALA A 710 2.49 -15.11 -1.48
CA ALA A 710 2.66 -14.19 -0.37
C ALA A 710 3.68 -14.75 0.63
N LYS A 711 4.55 -13.89 1.16
CA LYS A 711 5.41 -14.16 2.33
C LYS A 711 4.91 -13.32 3.51
N ILE A 712 4.62 -13.95 4.63
CA ILE A 712 4.21 -13.32 5.90
C ILE A 712 5.27 -13.65 6.95
N TRP A 713 5.71 -12.67 7.74
CA TRP A 713 6.68 -12.87 8.82
C TRP A 713 6.56 -11.79 9.90
N ALA A 714 7.03 -12.07 11.12
CA ALA A 714 7.10 -11.10 12.20
C ALA A 714 8.43 -10.32 12.19
N ASP A 715 8.39 -9.08 12.68
CA ASP A 715 9.56 -8.25 12.96
C ASP A 715 9.37 -7.66 14.37
N SER A 716 10.38 -7.74 15.23
CA SER A 716 10.28 -7.34 16.64
C SER A 716 9.98 -5.85 16.86
N HIS A 717 10.36 -4.97 15.92
CA HIS A 717 10.22 -3.52 16.08
C HIS A 717 9.17 -2.91 15.12
N GLU A 718 9.03 -3.45 13.91
CA GLU A 718 7.99 -3.05 12.94
C GLU A 718 6.66 -3.81 13.10
N GLY A 719 6.66 -5.00 13.71
CA GLY A 719 5.51 -5.89 13.86
C GLY A 719 5.29 -6.82 12.66
N LEU A 720 4.08 -7.38 12.56
CA LEU A 720 3.72 -8.36 11.53
C LEU A 720 3.71 -7.76 10.11
N LYS A 721 4.45 -8.40 9.19
CA LYS A 721 4.67 -7.96 7.80
C LYS A 721 4.11 -8.96 6.78
N LYS A 722 3.84 -8.45 5.58
CA LYS A 722 3.57 -9.26 4.39
C LYS A 722 4.14 -8.62 3.12
N THR A 723 4.59 -9.44 2.18
CA THR A 723 4.90 -9.06 0.81
C THR A 723 4.32 -10.07 -0.17
N PHE A 724 4.02 -9.63 -1.38
CA PHE A 724 3.72 -10.51 -2.50
C PHE A 724 4.98 -10.62 -3.36
N VAL A 725 5.39 -11.84 -3.67
CA VAL A 725 6.56 -12.16 -4.47
C VAL A 725 6.09 -12.84 -5.74
N ARG A 726 6.69 -12.47 -6.87
CA ARG A 726 6.69 -13.29 -8.07
C ARG A 726 8.15 -13.62 -8.39
N GLN A 727 8.42 -14.91 -8.55
CA GLN A 727 9.71 -15.45 -8.90
C GLN A 727 9.55 -16.22 -10.20
N ALA A 728 10.47 -16.01 -11.12
CA ALA A 728 10.66 -16.86 -12.28
C ALA A 728 11.98 -17.61 -12.08
N ASP A 729 11.97 -18.91 -12.36
CA ASP A 729 13.13 -19.78 -12.35
C ASP A 729 13.10 -20.61 -13.65
N ILE A 730 14.25 -20.80 -14.29
CA ILE A 730 14.40 -21.72 -15.43
C ILE A 730 14.19 -23.15 -14.92
N LEU A 731 13.54 -24.01 -15.70
CA LEU A 731 13.22 -25.39 -15.32
C LEU A 731 14.44 -26.31 -15.43
N GLU A 732 15.32 -26.29 -14.42
CA GLU A 732 16.24 -27.40 -14.17
C GLU A 732 15.43 -28.68 -13.81
N ASP A 733 15.93 -29.87 -14.18
CA ASP A 733 15.32 -31.21 -13.96
C ASP A 733 15.00 -31.59 -12.49
N ASN A 734 15.24 -30.68 -11.55
CA ASN A 734 14.91 -30.80 -10.15
C ASN A 734 13.39 -30.81 -9.90
N MET A 735 12.73 -31.95 -10.18
CA MET A 735 11.31 -32.28 -9.93
C MET A 735 10.83 -31.91 -8.50
N GLY A 736 11.75 -31.86 -7.52
CA GLY A 736 11.48 -31.39 -6.16
C GLY A 736 11.02 -29.92 -6.08
N SER A 737 11.26 -29.10 -7.11
CA SER A 737 10.83 -27.70 -7.17
C SER A 737 9.33 -27.53 -7.48
N THR A 738 8.72 -28.50 -8.18
CA THR A 738 7.37 -28.38 -8.77
C THR A 738 6.27 -28.18 -7.73
N ASN A 739 6.39 -28.75 -6.53
CA ASN A 739 5.44 -28.53 -5.44
C ASN A 739 5.88 -27.41 -4.47
N MET A 740 4.94 -26.84 -3.72
CA MET A 740 5.24 -25.76 -2.76
C MET A 740 6.19 -26.21 -1.64
N LYS A 741 6.07 -27.44 -1.12
CA LYS A 741 6.91 -27.92 -0.01
C LYS A 741 8.40 -27.93 -0.37
N GLY A 742 8.77 -28.53 -1.50
CA GLY A 742 10.15 -28.58 -1.96
C GLY A 742 10.70 -27.22 -2.39
N PHE A 743 9.85 -26.34 -2.96
CA PHE A 743 10.21 -24.95 -3.18
C PHE A 743 10.53 -24.20 -1.88
N VAL A 744 9.73 -24.34 -0.82
CA VAL A 744 10.02 -23.75 0.50
C VAL A 744 11.30 -24.33 1.12
N MET A 745 11.57 -25.65 0.97
CA MET A 745 12.86 -26.24 1.35
C MET A 745 14.02 -25.58 0.61
N SER A 746 13.90 -25.37 -0.71
CA SER A 746 14.93 -24.73 -1.53
C SER A 746 15.18 -23.26 -1.14
N LEU A 747 14.16 -22.53 -0.67
CA LEU A 747 14.29 -21.16 -0.20
C LEU A 747 14.96 -21.09 1.17
N GLN A 748 14.71 -22.07 2.05
CA GLN A 748 15.40 -22.21 3.34
C GLN A 748 16.86 -22.65 3.16
N LYS A 749 17.16 -23.63 2.29
CA LYS A 749 18.54 -24.04 1.96
C LYS A 749 19.38 -22.88 1.39
N ARG A 750 18.73 -21.95 0.66
CA ARG A 750 19.35 -20.73 0.09
C ARG A 750 19.29 -19.51 1.02
N GLY A 751 18.87 -19.65 2.28
CA GLY A 751 18.79 -18.56 3.26
C GLY A 751 17.79 -17.44 2.96
N LYS A 752 16.96 -17.57 1.92
CA LYS A 752 16.05 -16.51 1.42
C LYS A 752 14.80 -16.32 2.30
N VAL A 753 14.45 -17.34 3.08
CA VAL A 753 13.23 -17.37 3.93
C VAL A 753 13.50 -18.19 5.19
N HIS A 754 13.15 -17.65 6.36
CA HIS A 754 13.05 -18.34 7.65
C HIS A 754 11.90 -17.72 8.45
N HIS A 755 11.35 -18.44 9.44
CA HIS A 755 10.28 -18.01 10.36
C HIS A 755 9.11 -17.29 9.64
N ALA A 756 8.60 -17.92 8.57
CA ALA A 756 7.61 -17.31 7.69
C ALA A 756 6.47 -18.27 7.28
N ILE A 757 5.31 -17.68 7.00
CA ILE A 757 4.18 -18.34 6.34
C ILE A 757 4.20 -17.97 4.87
N LEU A 758 4.08 -18.97 3.99
CA LEU A 758 3.91 -18.79 2.55
C LEU A 758 2.48 -19.14 2.12
N VAL A 759 1.96 -18.42 1.13
CA VAL A 759 0.66 -18.74 0.51
C VAL A 759 0.82 -18.67 -1.00
N GLU A 760 0.63 -19.78 -1.70
CA GLU A 760 0.66 -19.74 -3.16
C GLU A 760 -0.58 -19.04 -3.74
N GLN A 761 -0.40 -18.35 -4.86
CA GLN A 761 -1.45 -17.56 -5.52
C GLN A 761 -1.64 -17.94 -6.98
N HIS A 762 -0.58 -18.38 -7.65
CA HIS A 762 -0.56 -18.85 -9.04
C HIS A 762 0.78 -19.53 -9.33
N PHE A 763 0.75 -20.60 -10.11
CA PHE A 763 1.89 -21.25 -10.73
C PHE A 763 1.59 -21.44 -12.23
N CYS A 764 2.63 -21.45 -13.05
CA CYS A 764 2.60 -21.62 -14.51
C CYS A 764 4.00 -22.07 -14.94
N SER A 765 4.08 -22.97 -15.92
CA SER A 765 5.30 -23.63 -16.41
C SER A 765 5.56 -23.38 -17.90
N ASP A 766 4.59 -22.76 -18.57
CA ASP A 766 4.26 -23.04 -19.97
C ASP A 766 4.71 -21.86 -20.85
N LEU A 767 5.91 -21.35 -20.56
CA LEU A 767 6.46 -20.11 -21.11
C LEU A 767 7.87 -20.35 -21.66
N HIS A 768 8.02 -20.25 -22.97
CA HIS A 768 9.29 -20.43 -23.66
C HIS A 768 10.01 -19.09 -23.90
N GLY A 769 11.34 -19.08 -23.90
CA GLY A 769 12.12 -17.86 -24.23
C GLY A 769 11.83 -17.32 -25.63
N ARG A 770 11.53 -18.19 -26.61
CA ARG A 770 11.12 -17.80 -27.97
C ARG A 770 9.83 -16.98 -28.01
N GLU A 771 8.84 -17.30 -27.15
CA GLU A 771 7.63 -16.47 -27.01
C GLU A 771 7.94 -15.11 -26.36
N ALA A 772 8.87 -15.07 -25.42
CA ALA A 772 9.29 -13.83 -24.76
C ALA A 772 9.95 -12.87 -25.78
N LEU A 773 10.83 -13.39 -26.64
CA LEU A 773 11.48 -12.64 -27.71
C LEU A 773 10.47 -12.17 -28.77
N GLN A 774 9.58 -13.05 -29.24
CA GLN A 774 8.53 -12.69 -30.21
C GLN A 774 7.61 -11.59 -29.66
N PHE A 775 7.16 -11.72 -28.40
CA PHE A 775 6.35 -10.69 -27.74
C PHE A 775 7.12 -9.39 -27.54
N PHE A 776 8.42 -9.44 -27.25
CA PHE A 776 9.25 -8.25 -27.11
C PHE A 776 9.36 -7.46 -28.42
N THR A 777 9.64 -8.16 -29.53
CA THR A 777 9.70 -7.54 -30.87
C THR A 777 8.37 -6.90 -31.23
N GLN A 778 7.25 -7.60 -31.04
CA GLN A 778 5.89 -7.06 -31.23
C GLN A 778 5.62 -5.83 -30.34
N MET A 779 6.07 -5.84 -29.08
CA MET A 779 5.87 -4.73 -28.15
C MET A 779 6.59 -3.45 -28.60
N LEU A 780 7.71 -3.55 -29.33
CA LEU A 780 8.40 -2.39 -29.90
C LEU A 780 7.70 -1.90 -31.18
N THR A 781 7.46 -2.79 -32.15
CA THR A 781 6.93 -2.42 -33.48
C THR A 781 5.47 -1.93 -33.44
N ASP A 782 4.64 -2.53 -32.60
CA ASP A 782 3.24 -2.11 -32.35
C ASP A 782 3.11 -1.10 -31.18
N SER A 783 4.17 -0.38 -30.82
CA SER A 783 4.13 0.63 -29.75
C SER A 783 3.31 1.86 -30.17
N VAL A 784 2.00 1.84 -29.91
CA VAL A 784 1.06 2.90 -30.28
C VAL A 784 0.70 3.78 -29.08
N VAL A 785 0.74 5.11 -29.29
CA VAL A 785 0.50 6.15 -28.28
C VAL A 785 -0.60 7.11 -28.75
N GLN A 786 -1.64 7.28 -27.93
CA GLN A 786 -2.66 8.31 -28.14
C GLN A 786 -2.32 9.60 -27.36
N PHE A 787 -2.34 10.72 -28.07
CA PHE A 787 -2.21 12.06 -27.51
C PHE A 787 -3.32 12.99 -28.05
N GLY A 788 -4.08 13.62 -27.16
CA GLY A 788 -5.26 14.40 -27.53
C GLY A 788 -6.34 13.54 -28.21
N LYS A 789 -6.62 13.84 -29.48
CA LYS A 789 -7.48 13.03 -30.38
C LYS A 789 -6.68 12.14 -31.35
N LYS A 790 -5.38 12.40 -31.51
CA LYS A 790 -4.51 11.80 -32.53
C LYS A 790 -3.80 10.55 -31.98
N THR A 791 -3.33 9.71 -32.89
CA THR A 791 -2.68 8.43 -32.60
C THR A 791 -1.33 8.41 -33.31
N TYR A 792 -0.30 7.93 -32.61
CA TYR A 792 1.08 7.98 -33.04
C TYR A 792 1.74 6.62 -32.86
N ARG A 793 2.69 6.26 -33.74
CA ARG A 793 3.63 5.15 -33.53
C ARG A 793 4.87 5.70 -32.82
N GLN A 794 5.39 4.96 -31.84
CA GLN A 794 6.69 5.24 -31.24
C GLN A 794 7.79 4.55 -32.06
N CYS A 795 8.55 5.32 -32.83
CA CYS A 795 9.58 4.79 -33.73
C CYS A 795 10.98 4.73 -33.10
N ARG A 796 11.15 5.27 -31.89
CA ARG A 796 12.42 5.23 -31.14
C ARG A 796 12.20 5.19 -29.63
N GLY A 797 13.13 4.55 -28.91
CA GLY A 797 13.09 4.42 -27.46
C GLY A 797 12.02 3.47 -26.93
N ILE A 798 11.93 3.38 -25.60
CA ILE A 798 11.08 2.46 -24.84
C ILE A 798 10.08 3.22 -23.95
N PRO A 799 8.87 2.67 -23.72
CA PRO A 799 7.78 3.37 -23.04
C PRO A 799 8.07 3.68 -21.56
N GLN A 800 8.36 4.94 -21.22
CA GLN A 800 8.57 5.37 -19.83
C GLN A 800 7.36 5.06 -18.94
N GLY A 801 7.57 4.24 -17.91
CA GLY A 801 6.52 3.77 -17.01
C GLY A 801 6.01 2.35 -17.29
N SER A 802 6.51 1.68 -18.34
CA SER A 802 6.46 0.21 -18.39
C SER A 802 7.41 -0.37 -17.33
N VAL A 803 7.07 -1.55 -16.79
CA VAL A 803 7.84 -2.19 -15.70
C VAL A 803 9.18 -2.76 -16.18
N VAL A 804 9.30 -3.08 -17.48
CA VAL A 804 10.47 -3.73 -18.06
C VAL A 804 11.55 -2.75 -18.53
N SER A 805 11.20 -1.48 -18.77
CA SER A 805 12.07 -0.51 -19.44
C SER A 805 13.41 -0.26 -18.75
N SER A 806 13.46 -0.26 -17.41
CA SER A 806 14.73 -0.10 -16.69
C SER A 806 15.69 -1.27 -16.94
N LEU A 807 15.17 -2.49 -17.06
CA LEU A 807 16.00 -3.67 -17.34
C LEU A 807 16.51 -3.67 -18.78
N LEU A 808 15.66 -3.31 -19.74
CA LEU A 808 16.06 -3.15 -21.15
C LEU A 808 17.16 -2.10 -21.32
N CYS A 809 17.05 -0.97 -20.64
CA CYS A 809 18.09 0.07 -20.65
C CYS A 809 19.41 -0.44 -20.06
N CYS A 810 19.36 -1.16 -18.92
CA CYS A 810 20.56 -1.71 -18.30
C CYS A 810 21.21 -2.85 -19.10
N LEU A 811 20.43 -3.69 -19.79
CA LEU A 811 20.95 -4.70 -20.71
C LEU A 811 21.63 -4.04 -21.93
N CYS A 812 20.99 -3.02 -22.52
CA CYS A 812 21.55 -2.33 -23.69
C CYS A 812 22.86 -1.61 -23.37
N TYR A 813 22.95 -0.92 -22.23
CA TYR A 813 24.21 -0.30 -21.78
C TYR A 813 25.21 -1.30 -21.18
N GLY A 814 24.78 -2.46 -20.67
CA GLY A 814 25.67 -3.56 -20.29
C GLY A 814 26.38 -4.18 -21.51
N HIS A 815 25.65 -4.38 -22.61
CA HIS A 815 26.23 -4.79 -23.89
C HIS A 815 27.08 -3.68 -24.54
N MET A 816 26.76 -2.41 -24.31
CA MET A 816 27.62 -1.30 -24.72
C MET A 816 28.96 -1.34 -23.97
N GLU A 817 28.93 -1.52 -22.65
CA GLU A 817 30.12 -1.61 -21.81
C GLU A 817 31.01 -2.79 -22.20
N SER A 818 30.48 -3.99 -22.42
CA SER A 818 31.28 -5.15 -22.83
C SER A 818 31.84 -5.07 -24.26
N VAL A 819 31.32 -4.17 -25.09
CA VAL A 819 31.87 -3.90 -26.44
C VAL A 819 32.94 -2.80 -26.40
N LEU A 820 32.81 -1.78 -25.55
CA LEU A 820 33.71 -0.62 -25.48
C LEU A 820 34.85 -0.76 -24.45
N PHE A 821 34.64 -1.49 -23.36
CA PHE A 821 35.56 -1.58 -22.21
C PHE A 821 36.04 -3.04 -22.00
N LYS A 822 36.56 -3.65 -23.07
CA LYS A 822 36.91 -5.08 -23.09
C LYS A 822 38.02 -5.46 -22.12
N ASP A 823 39.02 -4.60 -21.98
CA ASP A 823 40.25 -4.85 -21.21
C ASP A 823 40.08 -4.60 -19.70
N GLY A 824 38.84 -4.35 -19.26
CA GLY A 824 38.50 -4.01 -17.88
C GLY A 824 38.83 -2.57 -17.52
N HIS A 825 38.88 -2.31 -16.21
CA HIS A 825 39.20 -1.01 -15.63
C HIS A 825 40.22 -1.18 -14.50
N LYS A 826 41.16 -0.23 -14.33
CA LYS A 826 42.10 -0.23 -13.19
C LYS A 826 41.44 0.21 -11.88
N GLY A 827 40.23 0.76 -11.98
CA GLY A 827 39.38 1.17 -10.87
C GLY A 827 38.03 0.45 -10.86
N CYS A 828 36.95 1.17 -10.55
CA CYS A 828 35.59 0.64 -10.65
C CYS A 828 34.66 1.54 -11.47
N LEU A 829 33.88 0.92 -12.35
CA LEU A 829 32.75 1.52 -13.06
C LEU A 829 31.44 1.10 -12.38
N MET A 830 30.50 2.04 -12.23
CA MET A 830 29.17 1.81 -11.68
C MET A 830 28.11 2.58 -12.47
N ARG A 831 26.95 1.96 -12.74
CA ARG A 831 25.84 2.58 -13.49
C ARG A 831 24.49 2.48 -12.78
N LEU A 832 24.01 3.64 -12.31
CA LEU A 832 22.66 4.03 -11.91
C LEU A 832 21.67 4.18 -13.07
N VAL A 833 21.49 3.17 -13.93
CA VAL A 833 20.66 3.22 -15.16
C VAL A 833 21.16 4.26 -16.17
N ASP A 834 20.87 5.55 -15.97
CA ASP A 834 21.28 6.70 -16.79
C ASP A 834 22.37 7.58 -16.13
N ASP A 835 22.65 7.39 -14.83
CA ASP A 835 23.80 7.97 -14.10
C ASP A 835 25.01 6.99 -14.13
N PHE A 836 26.09 7.30 -14.84
CA PHE A 836 27.39 6.59 -14.80
C PHE A 836 28.35 7.22 -13.78
N LEU A 837 29.22 6.41 -13.18
CA LEU A 837 30.36 6.83 -12.36
C LEU A 837 31.56 5.89 -12.58
N LEU A 838 32.68 6.41 -13.06
CA LEU A 838 33.99 5.77 -13.01
C LEU A 838 34.81 6.36 -11.85
N VAL A 839 35.54 5.51 -11.12
CA VAL A 839 36.55 5.89 -10.12
C VAL A 839 37.81 5.09 -10.40
N THR A 840 38.92 5.72 -10.80
CA THR A 840 40.18 5.04 -11.16
C THR A 840 41.42 5.80 -10.66
N PRO A 841 42.52 5.12 -10.30
CA PRO A 841 43.81 5.78 -10.05
C PRO A 841 44.53 6.25 -11.33
N ASP A 842 44.03 5.89 -12.52
CA ASP A 842 44.65 6.23 -13.80
C ASP A 842 43.96 7.45 -14.47
N LEU A 843 44.70 8.55 -14.59
CA LEU A 843 44.18 9.79 -15.20
C LEU A 843 43.86 9.61 -16.69
N HIS A 844 44.66 8.84 -17.42
CA HIS A 844 44.47 8.64 -18.86
C HIS A 844 43.24 7.78 -19.14
N GLU A 845 42.98 6.78 -18.30
CA GLU A 845 41.72 6.02 -18.31
C GLU A 845 40.50 6.94 -18.08
N ALA A 846 40.59 7.83 -17.09
CA ALA A 846 39.52 8.79 -16.78
C ALA A 846 39.25 9.79 -17.93
N GLU A 847 40.30 10.35 -18.53
CA GLU A 847 40.18 11.25 -19.70
C GLU A 847 39.62 10.53 -20.93
N ASN A 848 40.08 9.31 -21.23
CA ASN A 848 39.59 8.51 -22.35
C ASN A 848 38.11 8.12 -22.19
N PHE A 849 37.71 7.68 -20.99
CA PHE A 849 36.31 7.36 -20.67
C PHE A 849 35.40 8.60 -20.83
N LEU A 850 35.84 9.76 -20.32
CA LEU A 850 35.14 11.03 -20.47
C LEU A 850 35.00 11.44 -21.95
N LYS A 851 36.09 11.36 -22.72
CA LYS A 851 36.15 11.72 -24.15
C LYS A 851 35.23 10.84 -24.98
N MET A 852 35.24 9.52 -24.78
CA MET A 852 34.38 8.58 -25.50
C MET A 852 32.89 8.82 -25.20
N LEU A 853 32.50 9.02 -23.94
CA LEU A 853 31.09 9.26 -23.61
C LEU A 853 30.63 10.64 -24.09
N LEU A 854 31.47 11.69 -24.06
CA LEU A 854 31.12 13.02 -24.59
C LEU A 854 30.96 13.04 -26.12
N ALA A 855 31.73 12.23 -26.86
CA ALA A 855 31.48 12.02 -28.29
C ALA A 855 30.13 11.32 -28.56
N GLY A 856 29.60 10.60 -27.55
CA GLY A 856 28.37 9.83 -27.63
C GLY A 856 28.56 8.47 -28.31
N VAL A 857 27.54 7.61 -28.20
CA VAL A 857 27.55 6.28 -28.81
C VAL A 857 26.27 6.08 -29.63
N PRO A 858 26.23 6.55 -30.90
CA PRO A 858 25.02 6.59 -31.71
C PRO A 858 24.31 5.24 -31.88
N GLN A 859 25.08 4.15 -32.00
CA GLN A 859 24.59 2.77 -32.12
C GLN A 859 23.69 2.33 -30.95
N TYR A 860 23.91 2.89 -29.76
CA TYR A 860 23.11 2.62 -28.54
C TYR A 860 22.22 3.82 -28.17
N GLY A 861 22.21 4.87 -28.99
CA GLY A 861 21.51 6.12 -28.71
C GLY A 861 22.02 6.88 -27.48
N LEU A 862 23.26 6.62 -27.04
CA LEU A 862 23.84 7.32 -25.89
C LEU A 862 24.26 8.73 -26.32
N VAL A 863 23.68 9.74 -25.66
CA VAL A 863 24.04 11.15 -25.78
C VAL A 863 24.16 11.70 -24.36
N VAL A 864 25.27 12.36 -24.03
CA VAL A 864 25.53 12.89 -22.68
C VAL A 864 24.82 14.24 -22.46
N ASN A 865 24.62 14.63 -21.21
CA ASN A 865 24.32 16.02 -20.84
C ASN A 865 25.58 16.71 -20.28
N PRO A 866 26.29 17.56 -21.06
CA PRO A 866 27.52 18.20 -20.59
C PRO A 866 27.35 18.99 -19.28
N GLN A 867 26.20 19.67 -19.08
CA GLN A 867 25.89 20.47 -17.89
C GLN A 867 25.75 19.66 -16.59
N LYS A 868 25.78 18.32 -16.69
CA LYS A 868 25.69 17.39 -15.55
C LYS A 868 26.92 16.51 -15.40
N VAL A 869 27.90 16.62 -16.30
CA VAL A 869 29.18 15.94 -16.17
C VAL A 869 29.93 16.55 -15.00
N VAL A 870 30.49 15.70 -14.13
CA VAL A 870 31.26 16.13 -12.97
C VAL A 870 32.57 15.35 -12.93
N VAL A 871 33.67 16.05 -12.68
CA VAL A 871 35.03 15.48 -12.53
C VAL A 871 35.74 16.11 -11.35
N ASN A 872 36.79 15.48 -10.82
CA ASN A 872 37.65 16.05 -9.76
C ASN A 872 39.08 16.40 -10.23
N PHE A 873 39.31 16.45 -11.54
CA PHE A 873 40.62 16.73 -12.15
C PHE A 873 40.52 17.76 -13.27
N GLN A 874 41.67 18.35 -13.62
CA GLN A 874 41.77 19.28 -14.73
C GLN A 874 41.65 18.52 -16.05
N VAL A 875 40.70 18.92 -16.91
CA VAL A 875 40.43 18.22 -18.19
C VAL A 875 41.34 18.78 -19.29
N SER A 876 42.13 17.91 -19.90
CA SER A 876 43.12 18.29 -20.93
C SER A 876 42.53 18.31 -22.35
N GLY A 877 43.23 18.96 -23.27
CA GLY A 877 42.96 18.91 -24.71
C GLY A 877 41.59 19.49 -25.14
N SER A 878 41.06 19.02 -26.27
CA SER A 878 39.84 19.54 -26.89
C SER A 878 38.54 19.34 -26.10
N VAL A 879 38.59 18.59 -24.99
CA VAL A 879 37.45 18.43 -24.07
C VAL A 879 37.31 19.62 -23.11
N SER A 880 38.41 20.35 -22.86
CA SER A 880 38.41 21.60 -22.06
C SER A 880 37.49 22.69 -22.64
N SER A 881 37.24 22.66 -23.95
CA SER A 881 36.42 23.63 -24.68
C SER A 881 34.91 23.49 -24.44
N CYS A 882 34.45 22.50 -23.66
CA CYS A 882 33.03 22.23 -23.41
C CYS A 882 32.50 23.02 -22.19
N PRO A 883 31.74 24.13 -22.35
CA PRO A 883 31.42 25.08 -21.28
C PRO A 883 30.30 24.62 -20.32
N GLY A 884 30.16 23.31 -20.11
CA GLY A 884 29.18 22.71 -19.19
C GLY A 884 29.77 21.78 -18.12
N ILE A 885 31.02 21.34 -18.26
CA ILE A 885 31.64 20.35 -17.37
C ILE A 885 31.91 20.97 -15.99
N ARG A 886 31.40 20.36 -14.92
CA ARG A 886 31.65 20.81 -13.55
C ARG A 886 32.91 20.13 -12.99
N VAL A 887 34.03 20.84 -13.04
CA VAL A 887 35.24 20.46 -12.30
C VAL A 887 35.03 20.75 -10.80
N LEU A 888 35.43 19.79 -9.96
CA LEU A 888 35.51 19.88 -8.50
C LEU A 888 36.98 19.80 -8.04
N PRO A 889 37.30 20.25 -6.81
CA PRO A 889 38.64 20.05 -6.26
C PRO A 889 39.03 18.56 -6.16
N PRO A 890 40.31 18.19 -6.33
CA PRO A 890 40.76 16.79 -6.27
C PRO A 890 40.36 16.06 -4.98
N ARG A 891 40.39 16.75 -3.84
CA ARG A 891 39.84 16.30 -2.54
C ARG A 891 38.47 16.96 -2.33
N CYS A 892 37.39 16.20 -2.48
CA CYS A 892 36.03 16.72 -2.32
C CYS A 892 35.01 15.61 -1.94
N LEU A 893 33.80 16.04 -1.56
CA LEU A 893 32.63 15.16 -1.43
C LEU A 893 31.90 15.07 -2.78
N PHE A 894 32.22 14.05 -3.56
CA PHE A 894 31.79 13.88 -4.95
C PHE A 894 30.33 13.36 -5.06
N PRO A 895 29.44 14.04 -5.80
CA PRO A 895 27.99 13.77 -5.75
C PRO A 895 27.47 12.81 -6.84
N TRP A 896 27.03 11.60 -6.44
CA TRP A 896 26.47 10.61 -7.36
C TRP A 896 25.26 9.87 -6.77
N CYS A 897 24.17 9.71 -7.54
CA CYS A 897 22.94 9.01 -7.13
C CYS A 897 22.33 9.44 -5.77
N GLY A 898 22.58 10.68 -5.34
CA GLY A 898 22.20 11.21 -4.02
C GLY A 898 23.04 10.65 -2.87
N LEU A 899 24.24 10.15 -3.14
CA LEU A 899 25.31 9.90 -2.18
C LEU A 899 26.39 10.95 -2.40
N LEU A 900 27.23 11.14 -1.39
CA LEU A 900 28.46 11.93 -1.46
C LEU A 900 29.62 10.98 -1.12
N LEU A 901 30.60 10.87 -2.00
CA LEU A 901 31.78 10.01 -1.82
C LEU A 901 32.98 10.91 -1.53
N ASP A 902 33.70 10.71 -0.43
CA ASP A 902 35.00 11.37 -0.27
C ASP A 902 35.99 10.82 -1.30
N THR A 903 36.55 11.67 -2.16
CA THR A 903 37.50 11.26 -3.19
C THR A 903 38.83 10.75 -2.63
N HIS A 904 39.15 11.04 -1.37
CA HIS A 904 40.37 10.55 -0.71
C HIS A 904 40.17 9.20 -0.02
N SER A 905 39.25 9.12 0.95
CA SER A 905 39.03 7.91 1.76
C SER A 905 37.97 6.96 1.19
N LEU A 906 37.19 7.36 0.19
CA LEU A 906 35.99 6.63 -0.27
C LEU A 906 34.88 6.47 0.79
N ASP A 907 34.91 7.23 1.91
CA ASP A 907 33.79 7.28 2.86
C ASP A 907 32.51 7.84 2.20
N ILE A 908 31.37 7.20 2.47
CA ILE A 908 30.07 7.48 1.81
C ILE A 908 29.10 8.17 2.77
N PHE A 909 28.74 9.40 2.44
CA PHE A 909 27.75 10.22 3.14
C PHE A 909 26.45 10.29 2.33
N LYS A 910 25.35 10.77 2.95
CA LYS A 910 24.09 11.00 2.25
C LYS A 910 23.99 12.45 1.79
N ASP A 911 23.69 12.65 0.51
CA ASP A 911 23.31 13.97 -0.01
C ASP A 911 21.93 14.39 0.54
N TYR A 912 21.90 15.53 1.21
CA TYR A 912 20.69 16.17 1.76
C TYR A 912 20.26 17.42 0.97
N SER A 913 21.09 17.93 0.05
CA SER A 913 20.80 19.11 -0.77
C SER A 913 19.50 18.95 -1.58
N SER A 914 19.17 17.72 -1.98
CA SER A 914 17.89 17.37 -2.62
C SER A 914 16.63 17.56 -1.74
N TYR A 915 16.77 18.09 -0.52
CA TYR A 915 15.69 18.55 0.36
C TYR A 915 15.69 20.06 0.62
N ALA A 916 16.67 20.81 0.12
CA ALA A 916 16.77 22.25 0.29
C ALA A 916 15.51 22.98 -0.18
N GLY A 917 14.97 23.87 0.65
CA GLY A 917 13.73 24.61 0.41
C GLY A 917 12.44 23.76 0.40
N LEU A 918 12.52 22.44 0.50
CA LEU A 918 11.35 21.54 0.50
C LEU A 918 10.77 21.42 1.93
N SER A 919 9.44 21.29 2.03
CA SER A 919 8.78 20.90 3.28
C SER A 919 8.82 19.39 3.46
N LEU A 920 9.42 18.92 4.56
CA LEU A 920 9.54 17.50 4.89
C LEU A 920 8.19 16.81 5.07
N ARG A 921 7.09 17.55 5.31
CA ARG A 921 5.71 17.03 5.18
C ARG A 921 5.52 16.19 3.93
N TYR A 922 6.04 16.62 2.78
CA TYR A 922 5.84 15.93 1.50
C TYR A 922 6.83 14.79 1.25
N SER A 923 7.80 14.57 2.14
CA SER A 923 8.74 13.44 2.07
C SER A 923 8.16 12.12 2.61
N LEU A 924 7.01 12.18 3.28
CA LEU A 924 6.37 11.07 3.98
C LEU A 924 4.84 11.17 3.97
N THR A 925 4.17 10.07 4.32
CA THR A 925 2.71 10.00 4.40
C THR A 925 2.37 9.11 5.60
N LEU A 926 1.59 9.66 6.55
CA LEU A 926 0.99 8.89 7.64
C LEU A 926 -0.23 8.11 7.15
N GLY A 927 -0.55 7.01 7.85
CA GLY A 927 -1.51 6.01 7.43
C GLY A 927 -2.96 6.31 7.82
N SER A 928 -3.67 5.26 8.24
CA SER A 928 -5.04 5.34 8.77
C SER A 928 -5.05 5.95 10.18
N PHE A 929 -6.04 6.78 10.50
CA PHE A 929 -5.95 7.63 11.69
C PHE A 929 -6.49 7.05 13.00
N HIS A 930 -7.06 5.83 13.00
CA HIS A 930 -7.66 5.23 14.22
C HIS A 930 -6.63 4.73 15.24
N SER A 931 -5.39 4.50 14.82
CA SER A 931 -4.25 4.18 15.69
C SER A 931 -3.02 5.01 15.29
N ALA A 932 -3.23 6.31 15.05
CA ALA A 932 -2.24 7.21 14.46
C ALA A 932 -0.86 7.16 15.15
N GLY A 933 -0.80 7.10 16.49
CA GLY A 933 0.44 6.90 17.23
C GLY A 933 1.15 5.58 16.89
N GLN A 934 0.45 4.44 16.94
CA GLN A 934 1.03 3.13 16.60
C GLN A 934 1.49 3.08 15.13
N GLN A 935 0.73 3.69 14.21
CA GLN A 935 1.11 3.73 12.79
C GLN A 935 2.28 4.71 12.55
N MET A 936 2.35 5.82 13.28
CA MET A 936 3.55 6.69 13.32
C MET A 936 4.77 5.91 13.81
N ARG A 937 4.67 5.18 14.94
CA ARG A 937 5.73 4.30 15.46
C ARG A 937 6.20 3.30 14.41
N ARG A 938 5.31 2.43 13.89
CA ARG A 938 5.67 1.43 12.86
C ARG A 938 6.28 2.07 11.62
N LYS A 939 5.72 3.19 11.14
CA LYS A 939 6.21 3.89 9.96
C LYS A 939 7.58 4.52 10.18
N LEU A 940 7.86 5.03 11.38
CA LEU A 940 9.16 5.58 11.73
C LEU A 940 10.20 4.47 11.94
N MET A 941 9.89 3.35 12.60
CA MET A 941 10.80 2.19 12.67
C MET A 941 11.17 1.69 11.27
N ALA A 942 10.18 1.55 10.38
CA ALA A 942 10.41 1.19 8.98
C ALA A 942 11.31 2.20 8.22
N ILE A 943 11.18 3.49 8.52
CA ILE A 943 12.05 4.54 7.94
C ILE A 943 13.46 4.45 8.53
N LEU A 944 13.60 4.17 9.84
CA LEU A 944 14.89 4.03 10.53
C LEU A 944 15.68 2.85 9.97
N ARG A 945 15.06 1.67 9.78
CA ARG A 945 15.71 0.53 9.10
C ARG A 945 16.10 0.83 7.65
N LEU A 946 15.31 1.62 6.92
CA LEU A 946 15.64 2.09 5.57
C LEU A 946 16.68 3.22 5.55
N LYS A 947 17.19 3.66 6.70
CA LYS A 947 18.15 4.75 6.84
C LYS A 947 19.45 4.34 7.52
N CYS A 948 19.41 3.44 8.50
CA CYS A 948 20.56 2.68 8.99
C CYS A 948 20.90 1.53 8.03
N HIS A 949 21.13 1.84 6.75
CA HIS A 949 21.57 0.87 5.73
C HIS A 949 23.09 0.68 5.82
N ALA A 950 23.59 -0.53 5.57
CA ALA A 950 25.01 -0.94 5.74
C ALA A 950 26.04 0.14 5.31
N VAL A 951 25.89 0.69 4.10
CA VAL A 951 26.66 1.86 3.57
C VAL A 951 26.97 2.99 4.57
N PHE A 952 26.09 3.24 5.54
CA PHE A 952 26.22 4.32 6.53
C PHE A 952 26.55 3.85 7.94
N VAL A 953 26.65 2.53 8.17
CA VAL A 953 26.81 1.94 9.51
C VAL A 953 27.78 0.75 9.57
N ASP A 954 28.32 0.26 8.46
CA ASP A 954 29.32 -0.82 8.45
C ASP A 954 30.71 -0.26 8.77
N LEU A 955 31.14 -0.51 10.00
CA LEU A 955 32.40 -0.06 10.61
C LEU A 955 33.59 -0.95 10.22
N LYS A 956 33.39 -1.98 9.39
CA LYS A 956 34.49 -2.77 8.82
C LYS A 956 35.26 -2.01 7.74
N TYR A 957 34.59 -1.06 7.08
CA TYR A 957 35.17 -0.26 6.00
C TYR A 957 35.42 1.19 6.41
N VAL A 958 34.58 1.80 7.26
CA VAL A 958 34.86 3.13 7.82
C VAL A 958 36.13 3.07 8.68
N ASN A 959 37.05 4.02 8.52
CA ASN A 959 38.27 4.04 9.34
C ASN A 959 37.89 4.21 10.82
N ILE A 960 38.27 3.24 11.66
CA ILE A 960 37.93 3.14 13.09
C ILE A 960 38.45 4.34 13.90
N TRP A 961 39.42 5.07 13.38
CA TRP A 961 40.00 6.27 13.97
C TRP A 961 39.35 7.58 13.48
N ALA A 962 38.52 7.53 12.44
CA ALA A 962 37.91 8.72 11.82
C ALA A 962 36.59 9.16 12.48
N GLU A 963 36.31 10.46 12.39
CA GLU A 963 35.08 11.10 12.88
C GLU A 963 33.80 10.52 12.24
N SER A 964 33.91 10.03 10.99
CA SER A 964 32.87 9.37 10.19
C SER A 964 32.06 8.33 10.96
N VAL A 965 32.71 7.57 11.85
CA VAL A 965 32.10 6.52 12.70
C VAL A 965 30.90 7.05 13.52
N TYR A 966 30.96 8.30 13.97
CA TYR A 966 29.90 8.95 14.74
C TYR A 966 29.12 9.99 13.91
N LEU A 967 29.80 10.66 12.97
CA LEU A 967 29.24 11.74 12.14
C LEU A 967 28.17 11.23 11.16
N VAL A 968 28.41 10.10 10.49
CA VAL A 968 27.44 9.54 9.52
C VAL A 968 26.15 9.08 10.21
N PRO A 969 26.19 8.30 11.32
CA PRO A 969 25.00 8.02 12.13
C PRO A 969 24.31 9.29 12.65
N LEU A 970 25.05 10.31 13.12
CA LEU A 970 24.47 11.57 13.60
C LEU A 970 23.62 12.24 12.53
N TYR A 971 24.12 12.40 11.31
CA TYR A 971 23.36 13.02 10.21
C TYR A 971 22.13 12.19 9.81
N VAL A 972 22.26 10.86 9.81
CA VAL A 972 21.13 9.94 9.59
C VAL A 972 20.04 10.12 10.66
N PHE A 973 20.43 10.25 11.94
CA PHE A 973 19.50 10.47 13.04
C PHE A 973 18.86 11.85 12.97
N LEU A 974 19.63 12.94 12.85
CA LEU A 974 19.10 14.31 12.70
C LEU A 974 18.01 14.41 11.63
N PHE A 975 18.25 13.84 10.44
CA PHE A 975 17.26 13.85 9.35
C PHE A 975 16.02 12.99 9.65
N PHE A 976 16.19 11.89 10.39
CA PHE A 976 15.09 11.08 10.91
C PHE A 976 14.28 11.84 11.99
N LEU A 977 14.90 12.73 12.76
CA LEU A 977 14.21 13.47 13.82
C LEU A 977 13.37 14.65 13.31
N LEU A 978 13.82 15.34 12.27
CA LEU A 978 12.97 16.29 11.54
C LEU A 978 11.68 15.60 11.04
N ARG A 979 11.77 14.33 10.64
CA ARG A 979 10.61 13.51 10.25
C ARG A 979 9.74 13.09 11.45
N PHE A 980 10.34 12.76 12.60
CA PHE A 980 9.60 12.54 13.85
C PHE A 980 8.77 13.78 14.22
N HIS A 981 9.36 14.98 14.14
CA HIS A 981 8.68 16.24 14.43
C HIS A 981 7.46 16.47 13.52
N VAL A 982 7.66 16.41 12.20
CA VAL A 982 6.60 16.55 11.18
C VAL A 982 5.48 15.52 11.36
N CYS A 983 5.81 14.28 11.73
CA CYS A 983 4.84 13.25 12.06
C CYS A 983 4.04 13.58 13.34
N ALA A 984 4.71 14.04 14.40
CA ALA A 984 4.07 14.40 15.67
C ALA A 984 3.11 15.60 15.53
N GLN A 985 3.47 16.60 14.70
CA GLN A 985 2.57 17.70 14.34
C GLN A 985 1.37 17.26 13.48
N SER A 986 1.51 16.18 12.72
CA SER A 986 0.49 15.69 11.78
C SER A 986 -0.50 14.68 12.40
N LEU A 987 -0.54 14.57 13.73
CA LEU A 987 -1.44 13.66 14.43
C LEU A 987 -2.90 14.17 14.42
N PRO A 988 -3.89 13.26 14.28
CA PRO A 988 -5.30 13.61 14.12
C PRO A 988 -5.94 13.99 15.47
N PHE A 989 -7.19 14.46 15.40
CA PHE A 989 -8.07 14.73 16.56
C PHE A 989 -7.52 15.72 17.60
N GLY A 990 -6.38 16.38 17.34
CA GLY A 990 -5.68 17.22 18.30
C GLY A 990 -4.90 16.42 19.35
N GLN A 991 -4.42 15.22 19.00
CA GLN A 991 -3.38 14.52 19.77
C GLN A 991 -2.06 15.31 19.67
N THR A 992 -1.34 15.44 20.77
CA THR A 992 -0.07 16.20 20.87
C THR A 992 0.87 15.49 21.85
N VAL A 993 2.16 15.81 21.80
CA VAL A 993 3.18 15.15 22.64
C VAL A 993 2.92 15.38 24.14
N ALA A 994 2.62 16.63 24.53
CA ALA A 994 2.25 16.98 25.91
C ALA A 994 1.02 16.24 26.46
N LYS A 995 0.17 15.61 25.62
CA LYS A 995 -0.97 14.80 26.08
C LYS A 995 -0.61 13.36 26.43
N ASN A 996 0.55 12.87 26.01
CA ASN A 996 1.06 11.55 26.38
C ASN A 996 2.59 11.48 26.24
N PRO A 997 3.34 12.24 27.06
CA PRO A 997 4.81 12.32 26.93
C PRO A 997 5.47 10.96 27.14
N VAL A 998 4.93 10.12 28.04
CA VAL A 998 5.43 8.75 28.31
C VAL A 998 5.47 7.90 27.04
N TYR A 999 4.41 7.93 26.21
CA TYR A 999 4.36 7.18 24.96
C TYR A 999 5.44 7.62 23.95
N PHE A 1000 5.67 8.94 23.82
CA PHE A 1000 6.71 9.45 22.92
C PHE A 1000 8.11 9.19 23.48
N LEU A 1001 8.30 9.28 24.81
CA LEU A 1001 9.56 8.96 25.46
C LEU A 1001 9.96 7.50 25.27
N GLN A 1002 9.03 6.56 25.47
CA GLN A 1002 9.28 5.14 25.19
C GLN A 1002 9.62 4.93 23.71
N MET A 1003 8.87 5.58 22.79
CA MET A 1003 9.15 5.50 21.35
C MET A 1003 10.56 5.98 20.99
N ILE A 1004 11.11 6.97 21.69
CA ILE A 1004 12.47 7.48 21.50
C ILE A 1004 13.52 6.42 21.90
N TRP A 1005 13.34 5.77 23.05
CA TRP A 1005 14.27 4.73 23.51
C TRP A 1005 14.19 3.46 22.66
N ASP A 1006 12.99 3.04 22.28
CA ASP A 1006 12.79 1.92 21.35
C ASP A 1006 13.47 2.16 19.98
N MET A 1007 13.59 3.42 19.54
CA MET A 1007 14.31 3.78 18.32
C MET A 1007 15.83 3.74 18.50
N ALA A 1008 16.35 4.18 19.66
CA ALA A 1008 17.78 4.11 19.96
C ALA A 1008 18.26 2.65 20.08
N GLU A 1009 17.48 1.80 20.75
CA GLU A 1009 17.70 0.35 20.83
C GLU A 1009 17.68 -0.29 19.43
N TYR A 1010 16.68 0.01 18.61
CA TYR A 1010 16.58 -0.54 17.26
C TYR A 1010 17.71 -0.06 16.34
N ALA A 1011 18.13 1.21 16.44
CA ALA A 1011 19.30 1.71 15.70
C ALA A 1011 20.57 0.95 16.08
N ASN A 1012 20.82 0.73 17.38
CA ASN A 1012 21.93 -0.10 17.86
C ASN A 1012 21.83 -1.56 17.38
N HIS A 1013 20.64 -2.16 17.37
CA HIS A 1013 20.43 -3.50 16.81
C HIS A 1013 20.78 -3.57 15.31
N LEU A 1014 20.41 -2.56 14.52
CA LEU A 1014 20.71 -2.47 13.08
C LEU A 1014 22.21 -2.24 12.79
N ILE A 1015 22.89 -1.45 13.63
CA ILE A 1015 24.35 -1.29 13.58
C ILE A 1015 25.01 -2.65 13.88
N ARG A 1016 24.59 -3.35 14.96
CA ARG A 1016 25.13 -4.68 15.32
C ARG A 1016 24.83 -5.77 14.29
N LEU A 1017 23.68 -5.70 13.61
CA LEU A 1017 23.33 -6.58 12.48
C LEU A 1017 24.28 -6.44 11.29
N SER A 1018 24.68 -5.21 10.96
CA SER A 1018 25.60 -4.92 9.85
C SER A 1018 27.03 -5.35 10.20
N ASN A 1019 27.43 -5.13 11.45
CA ASN A 1019 28.80 -5.31 11.95
C ASN A 1019 29.07 -6.69 12.59
N LYS A 1020 28.36 -7.75 12.16
CA LYS A 1020 28.61 -9.12 12.67
C LYS A 1020 30.09 -9.50 12.51
N GLY A 1021 30.70 -9.94 13.61
CA GLY A 1021 32.13 -10.27 13.71
C GLY A 1021 33.01 -9.19 14.33
N LEU A 1022 32.55 -7.93 14.45
CA LEU A 1022 33.29 -6.89 15.17
C LEU A 1022 32.94 -6.84 16.66
N VAL A 1023 33.94 -6.52 17.49
CA VAL A 1023 33.75 -6.27 18.93
C VAL A 1023 33.15 -4.87 19.14
N LEU A 1024 31.83 -4.80 19.07
CA LEU A 1024 31.02 -3.59 19.31
C LEU A 1024 30.74 -3.35 20.80
N GLY A 1025 31.54 -3.99 21.67
CA GLY A 1025 31.52 -3.80 23.11
C GLY A 1025 30.48 -4.63 23.86
N ASN A 1026 30.91 -5.06 25.04
CA ASN A 1026 30.13 -5.68 26.12
C ASN A 1026 30.04 -4.72 27.32
N LYS A 1027 29.34 -5.14 28.39
CA LYS A 1027 29.21 -4.38 29.65
C LYS A 1027 30.55 -3.94 30.26
N ALA A 1028 31.64 -4.68 30.00
CA ALA A 1028 33.00 -4.42 30.47
C ALA A 1028 33.75 -3.31 29.69
N GLN A 1029 33.06 -2.24 29.29
CA GLN A 1029 33.58 -1.02 28.66
C GLN A 1029 34.50 -1.13 27.40
N THR A 1030 34.72 -2.31 26.83
CA THR A 1030 35.52 -2.50 25.60
C THR A 1030 34.73 -2.20 24.31
N GLY A 1031 35.41 -2.21 23.15
CA GLY A 1031 34.79 -2.20 21.81
C GLY A 1031 34.68 -0.85 21.09
N ILE A 1032 34.39 -0.92 19.78
CA ILE A 1032 34.43 0.22 18.83
C ILE A 1032 33.29 1.22 19.05
N MET A 1033 32.03 0.75 19.05
CA MET A 1033 30.84 1.60 19.18
C MET A 1033 29.85 1.00 20.19
N GLN A 1034 29.78 1.61 21.37
CA GLN A 1034 28.96 1.14 22.48
C GLN A 1034 27.50 1.59 22.35
N TYR A 1035 26.58 0.88 23.03
CA TYR A 1035 25.16 1.25 23.02
C TYR A 1035 24.94 2.66 23.61
N GLU A 1036 25.64 2.99 24.68
CA GLU A 1036 25.63 4.28 25.36
C GLU A 1036 25.99 5.44 24.42
N ALA A 1037 26.91 5.20 23.46
CA ALA A 1037 27.28 6.20 22.47
C ALA A 1037 26.18 6.39 21.41
N VAL A 1038 25.53 5.32 20.96
CA VAL A 1038 24.34 5.40 20.08
C VAL A 1038 23.19 6.12 20.79
N GLU A 1039 22.95 5.80 22.07
CA GLU A 1039 21.92 6.45 22.89
C GLU A 1039 22.24 7.95 23.13
N LEU A 1040 23.52 8.31 23.29
CA LEU A 1040 23.96 9.71 23.41
C LEU A 1040 23.81 10.47 22.10
N LEU A 1041 24.18 9.90 20.95
CA LEU A 1041 23.92 10.50 19.63
C LEU A 1041 22.43 10.76 19.41
N PHE A 1042 21.57 9.82 19.83
CA PHE A 1042 20.11 10.00 19.86
C PHE A 1042 19.70 11.18 20.76
N CYS A 1043 20.18 11.23 22.01
CA CYS A 1043 19.89 12.33 22.93
C CYS A 1043 20.32 13.70 22.37
N LEU A 1044 21.52 13.80 21.81
CA LEU A 1044 22.05 15.05 21.23
C LEU A 1044 21.23 15.48 20.01
N SER A 1045 20.91 14.55 19.12
CA SER A 1045 20.04 14.80 17.96
C SER A 1045 18.65 15.31 18.40
N PHE A 1046 18.03 14.64 19.37
CA PHE A 1046 16.70 15.01 19.87
C PHE A 1046 16.71 16.37 20.56
N LEU A 1047 17.74 16.68 21.35
CA LEU A 1047 17.87 18.00 21.96
C LEU A 1047 18.08 19.11 20.92
N MET A 1048 18.86 18.85 19.85
CA MET A 1048 19.08 19.82 18.76
C MET A 1048 17.76 20.15 18.02
N VAL A 1049 16.94 19.16 17.67
CA VAL A 1049 15.70 19.38 16.92
C VAL A 1049 14.54 19.84 17.81
N LEU A 1050 14.36 19.26 19.01
CA LEU A 1050 13.19 19.57 19.85
C LEU A 1050 13.32 20.89 20.62
N SER A 1051 14.53 21.39 20.88
CA SER A 1051 14.75 22.68 21.55
C SER A 1051 14.20 23.86 20.74
N GLN A 1052 14.37 23.83 19.41
CA GLN A 1052 13.78 24.80 18.46
C GLN A 1052 12.25 24.87 18.55
N HIS A 1053 11.62 23.85 19.13
CA HIS A 1053 10.17 23.72 19.28
C HIS A 1053 9.74 23.56 20.75
N ARG A 1054 10.50 24.15 21.70
CA ARG A 1054 10.31 24.06 23.16
C ARG A 1054 8.84 24.07 23.65
N PRO A 1055 7.91 24.90 23.14
CA PRO A 1055 6.51 24.87 23.60
C PRO A 1055 5.75 23.56 23.34
N LEU A 1056 6.16 22.77 22.34
CA LEU A 1056 5.53 21.48 21.99
C LEU A 1056 6.15 20.28 22.74
N TYR A 1057 7.36 20.44 23.30
CA TYR A 1057 8.19 19.37 23.85
C TYR A 1057 8.69 19.63 25.28
N LYS A 1058 8.09 20.61 25.98
CA LYS A 1058 8.47 21.03 27.34
C LYS A 1058 8.66 19.87 28.32
N ASP A 1059 7.84 18.83 28.20
CA ASP A 1059 7.82 17.68 29.13
C ASP A 1059 8.87 16.61 28.79
N LEU A 1060 9.39 16.57 27.54
CA LEU A 1060 10.42 15.63 27.12
C LEU A 1060 11.84 16.17 27.31
N LEU A 1061 12.05 17.47 27.06
CA LEU A 1061 13.38 18.09 27.10
C LEU A 1061 14.13 17.86 28.42
N PRO A 1062 13.53 18.03 29.63
CA PRO A 1062 14.23 17.77 30.89
C PRO A 1062 14.67 16.31 31.07
N LEU A 1063 13.87 15.36 30.58
CA LEU A 1063 14.16 13.93 30.67
C LEU A 1063 15.31 13.55 29.73
N LEU A 1064 15.32 14.10 28.51
CA LEU A 1064 16.45 14.00 27.57
C LEU A 1064 17.72 14.64 28.14
N HIS A 1065 17.65 15.82 28.77
CA HIS A 1065 18.80 16.44 29.44
C HIS A 1065 19.29 15.68 30.69
N LYS A 1066 18.41 14.94 31.39
CA LYS A 1066 18.82 14.04 32.48
C LYS A 1066 19.53 12.80 31.92
N ARG A 1067 18.99 12.18 30.86
CA ARG A 1067 19.59 11.00 30.24
C ARG A 1067 20.90 11.32 29.52
N LYS A 1068 20.99 12.44 28.78
CA LYS A 1068 22.24 12.95 28.18
C LYS A 1068 23.38 12.96 29.20
N ARG A 1069 23.21 13.68 30.32
CA ARG A 1069 24.22 13.78 31.38
C ARG A 1069 24.60 12.40 31.93
N SER A 1070 23.62 11.55 32.21
CA SER A 1070 23.85 10.18 32.69
C SER A 1070 24.60 9.28 31.69
N LEU A 1071 24.57 9.59 30.39
CA LEU A 1071 25.34 8.88 29.35
C LEU A 1071 26.73 9.46 29.18
N GLU A 1072 26.89 10.78 29.28
CA GLU A 1072 28.21 11.45 29.31
C GLU A 1072 29.05 10.93 30.50
N TRP A 1073 28.46 10.77 31.69
CA TRP A 1073 29.14 10.15 32.85
C TRP A 1073 29.42 8.63 32.71
N ARG A 1074 28.84 7.95 31.72
CA ARG A 1074 29.04 6.50 31.48
C ARG A 1074 30.00 6.20 30.32
N LEU A 1075 30.39 7.21 29.55
CA LEU A 1075 31.31 7.10 28.42
C LEU A 1075 32.65 7.69 28.81
N GLY A 1076 33.67 6.84 28.95
CA GLY A 1076 35.04 7.29 29.25
C GLY A 1076 35.58 8.28 28.22
N ASP A 1077 36.49 9.16 28.67
CA ASP A 1077 36.79 10.45 28.05
C ASP A 1077 37.15 10.37 26.57
N LEU A 1078 37.94 9.38 26.13
CA LEU A 1078 38.31 9.22 24.72
C LEU A 1078 37.10 8.99 23.80
N ARG A 1079 36.08 8.24 24.25
CA ARG A 1079 34.86 8.03 23.47
C ARG A 1079 33.94 9.25 23.53
N LEU A 1080 33.84 9.87 24.70
CA LEU A 1080 33.08 11.10 24.88
C LEU A 1080 33.67 12.25 24.04
N ALA A 1081 34.99 12.35 23.93
CA ALA A 1081 35.69 13.29 23.05
C ALA A 1081 35.38 13.04 21.57
N ARG A 1082 35.47 11.79 21.08
CA ARG A 1082 35.10 11.45 19.69
C ARG A 1082 33.62 11.76 19.37
N VAL A 1083 32.70 11.46 20.29
CA VAL A 1083 31.28 11.82 20.13
C VAL A 1083 31.10 13.35 20.14
N ARG A 1084 31.78 14.08 21.03
CA ARG A 1084 31.75 15.55 21.07
C ARG A 1084 32.27 16.16 19.78
N GLN A 1085 33.42 15.69 19.28
CA GLN A 1085 34.03 16.11 18.01
C GLN A 1085 33.05 15.95 16.84
N ALA A 1086 32.51 14.74 16.64
CA ALA A 1086 31.53 14.46 15.59
C ALA A 1086 30.18 15.21 15.75
N THR A 1087 29.94 15.87 16.89
CA THR A 1087 28.77 16.72 17.13
C THR A 1087 29.10 18.22 17.12
N ASN A 1088 30.34 18.57 16.77
CA ASN A 1088 30.88 19.93 16.81
C ASN A 1088 31.68 20.27 15.53
N PRO A 1089 31.08 20.00 14.36
CA PRO A 1089 30.75 21.13 13.48
C PRO A 1089 29.33 21.67 13.68
N ARG A 1090 29.09 22.91 13.24
CA ARG A 1090 27.74 23.49 13.18
C ARG A 1090 26.84 22.65 12.26
N THR A 1091 25.54 22.56 12.60
CA THR A 1091 24.49 21.89 11.81
C THR A 1091 24.67 22.12 10.31
N PRO A 1092 24.80 21.08 9.46
CA PRO A 1092 25.19 21.26 8.07
C PRO A 1092 24.22 22.17 7.31
N VAL A 1093 24.73 23.05 6.45
CA VAL A 1093 23.96 24.13 5.82
C VAL A 1093 22.69 23.61 5.12
N ASP A 1094 22.77 22.45 4.45
CA ASP A 1094 21.63 21.72 3.89
C ASP A 1094 20.43 21.68 4.86
N PHE A 1095 20.65 21.24 6.11
CA PHE A 1095 19.60 21.07 7.12
C PHE A 1095 18.94 22.39 7.52
N LEU A 1096 19.67 23.51 7.48
CA LEU A 1096 19.13 24.84 7.77
C LEU A 1096 18.18 25.33 6.66
N THR A 1097 18.37 24.85 5.42
CA THR A 1097 17.50 25.19 4.28
C THR A 1097 16.24 24.32 4.18
N ILE A 1098 16.17 23.20 4.92
CA ILE A 1098 15.03 22.28 4.92
C ILE A 1098 13.87 22.91 5.69
N ARG A 1099 12.68 22.91 5.09
CA ARG A 1099 11.44 23.37 5.74
C ARG A 1099 10.73 22.18 6.38
N MET A 1100 10.01 22.41 7.48
CA MET A 1100 9.20 21.37 8.14
C MET A 1100 7.79 21.32 7.53
#